data_AF-I0L044-F1
#
_entry.id   AF-I0L044-F1
#
_cell.length_a   1.000
_cell.length_b   1.000
_cell.length_c   1.000
_cell.angle_alpha   90.00
_cell.angle_beta   90.00
_cell.angle_gamma   90.00
#
_symmetry.space_group_name_H-M   'P 1'
#
loop_
_entity.id
_entity.type
_entity.pdbx_description
1 polymer ?
#
loop_
_entity_poly.entity_id
_entity_poly.type
_entity_poly.pdbx_seq_one_letter_code
_entity_poly.pdbx_strand_id
1 'polypeptide(L)'
;MTASTVAGPFGALRGQLTDAAAAFTGSADALGTILAGIVDDVDRALGERLEIFPVCHHSPASALAMVRRLRAKQPRVIYLELCEDLQPLLGELRNCRLPVAVQAFASELSGFPADWGPLSVVAPVTEASAEYQAIAYALETPGVELVLVDRSTDHVFQWSPRDRSPGGSGTAGPTDGSGTAAPTPIGEESGLHGDAVGVEIGDLRPGFAELEAYLLHHGKVRHWSEWWDQYVERPLADADHDTYRQVMVLIGSLFRRLRPTGSDRLDRDEDRERYMWARMRQHLAASGVDPADCLYVCGAFHAASRVEQFGLDSTAADFEITPRTDTRWRYGLIPSSHSAIEAQFGLAPGSVSIAAATWTKAVSRHGLSPYRLDGQRAAGTRGRRSRTTTAPSPVGPVSDRLTSFLAAAPDLDGLDEAELRGWCVDIVRLTRRNGYLASTADAIAVFETSVLLAGLRNRARPTPYDFADAAVTCIEKDVVPGRRDVRRLCEILLGGDRIGQVGYDALPPLARDVLDRLQPLGLALDKRTVQRALLDLAAQPELGRCSDLLWILRHLLPPAAVRPIMGERRLGHRSVQESWDLALGRHQRALIELGYEGVTVEQVLEQRLRRAVRGPDATASGALAAVEDAIRLLDSPRLVDELGARAVDLLAAERTVDDAPDVLRRIRRLLAHYRATAPALPPWCAAFVTTGYAHYCTLLPTAIAAEETGVRQVGAMLGFLFSMEGLALSLGCDRSQLELAVGQSHPTAPAKVALLWAGRHQLGLLPLAELRARCAELLANPLVVPAFPQYLAGFVHALEPVPALAPFVVETMSTAFARLPDPVLLPWLPTLITTLRDQGPELVPLLIREAGRTFPEALPELDSWVPPWVASPPQPGVDDERLVAAPPRRVGVLLAAHPEAVDAIAALLGHDGGWLPATDAPADPGGVAALLAAHPDTVEAVAARVVGQA
;
A
#
# COMPACT_ATOMS: atom_id res chain seq x y z
N MET A 1 40.72 36.20 -20.31
CA MET A 1 42.14 36.47 -20.02
C MET A 1 42.84 35.13 -19.94
N THR A 2 43.74 34.85 -20.89
CA THR A 2 44.50 33.59 -20.98
C THR A 2 45.62 33.57 -19.95
N ALA A 3 45.41 32.82 -18.86
CA ALA A 3 46.46 32.54 -17.89
C ALA A 3 47.50 31.57 -18.49
N SER A 4 48.78 31.85 -18.24
CA SER A 4 49.93 31.05 -18.66
C SER A 4 49.84 29.63 -18.11
N THR A 5 49.76 28.63 -18.98
CA THR A 5 49.75 27.20 -18.64
C THR A 5 51.13 26.75 -18.17
N VAL A 6 51.29 26.60 -16.85
CA VAL A 6 52.39 25.80 -16.29
C VAL A 6 52.15 24.35 -16.71
N ALA A 7 53.12 23.73 -17.38
CA ALA A 7 53.01 22.36 -17.87
C ALA A 7 53.00 21.38 -16.68
N GLY A 8 51.81 20.96 -16.25
CA GLY A 8 51.62 19.84 -15.33
C GLY A 8 52.06 18.50 -15.95
N PRO A 9 52.05 17.40 -15.18
CA PRO A 9 52.54 16.08 -15.60
C PRO A 9 51.91 15.56 -16.91
N PHE A 10 50.71 16.03 -17.28
CA PHE A 10 49.98 15.60 -18.47
C PHE A 10 50.10 16.54 -19.69
N GLY A 11 51.03 17.50 -19.67
CA GLY A 11 51.19 18.49 -20.76
C GLY A 11 51.42 17.88 -22.14
N ALA A 12 52.15 16.76 -22.22
CA ALA A 12 52.39 16.04 -23.47
C ALA A 12 51.11 15.40 -24.04
N LEU A 13 50.33 14.73 -23.18
CA LEU A 13 49.04 14.13 -23.54
C LEU A 13 48.05 15.19 -24.04
N ARG A 14 47.98 16.33 -23.33
CA ARG A 14 47.15 17.47 -23.72
C ARG A 14 47.51 17.97 -25.13
N GLY A 15 48.80 18.13 -25.43
CA GLY A 15 49.28 18.50 -26.76
C GLY A 15 48.84 17.49 -27.82
N GLN A 16 49.10 16.20 -27.58
CA GLN A 16 48.73 15.12 -28.50
C GLN A 16 47.23 15.07 -28.80
N LEU A 17 46.36 15.22 -27.80
CA LEU A 17 44.91 15.23 -27.99
C LEU A 17 44.42 16.48 -28.73
N THR A 18 45.07 17.63 -28.49
CA THR A 18 44.74 18.88 -29.19
C THR A 18 45.13 18.79 -30.67
N ASP A 19 46.32 18.26 -30.96
CA ASP A 19 46.81 18.05 -32.33
C ASP A 19 45.94 17.03 -33.08
N ALA A 20 45.55 15.94 -32.40
CA ALA A 20 44.65 14.93 -32.96
C ALA A 20 43.26 15.53 -33.28
N ALA A 21 42.70 16.35 -32.39
CA ALA A 21 41.44 17.05 -32.64
C ALA A 21 41.56 17.98 -33.85
N ALA A 22 42.61 18.81 -33.90
CA ALA A 22 42.82 19.74 -35.01
C ALA A 22 42.99 19.02 -36.36
N ALA A 23 43.68 17.88 -36.37
CA ALA A 23 43.81 17.03 -37.55
C ALA A 23 42.47 16.42 -37.99
N PHE A 24 41.60 16.08 -37.04
CA PHE A 24 40.29 15.47 -37.32
C PHE A 24 39.25 16.48 -37.82
N THR A 25 39.21 17.70 -37.26
CA THR A 25 38.17 18.70 -37.57
C THR A 25 38.60 19.75 -38.61
N GLY A 26 39.88 19.85 -38.97
CA GLY A 26 40.38 20.81 -39.96
C GLY A 26 40.46 22.27 -39.47
N SER A 27 40.08 22.51 -38.22
CA SER A 27 40.09 23.77 -37.46
C SER A 27 40.21 23.43 -35.97
N ALA A 28 40.74 24.35 -35.16
CA ALA A 28 40.79 24.20 -33.69
C ALA A 28 39.39 24.43 -33.07
N ASP A 29 38.47 23.51 -33.36
CA ASP A 29 37.06 23.55 -32.95
C ASP A 29 36.80 22.78 -31.66
N ALA A 30 35.62 23.00 -31.08
CA ALA A 30 35.12 22.56 -29.76
C ALA A 30 35.60 21.19 -29.24
N LEU A 31 35.87 20.21 -30.11
CA LEU A 31 36.44 18.91 -29.76
C LEU A 31 37.81 19.04 -29.05
N GLY A 32 38.70 19.92 -29.55
CA GLY A 32 40.00 20.15 -28.93
C GLY A 32 39.88 20.72 -27.51
N THR A 33 38.93 21.63 -27.30
CA THR A 33 38.60 22.20 -25.98
C THR A 33 38.05 21.14 -25.01
N ILE A 34 37.23 20.21 -25.51
CA ILE A 34 36.72 19.11 -24.71
C ILE A 34 37.87 18.18 -24.32
N LEU A 35 38.65 17.67 -25.27
CA LEU A 35 39.71 16.69 -24.99
C LEU A 35 40.83 17.27 -24.13
N ALA A 36 41.32 18.48 -24.43
CA ALA A 36 42.31 19.16 -23.59
C ALA A 36 41.76 19.42 -22.19
N GLY A 37 40.49 19.83 -22.11
CA GLY A 37 39.84 20.07 -20.84
C GLY A 37 39.66 18.81 -19.99
N ILE A 38 39.49 17.62 -20.58
CA ILE A 38 39.45 16.36 -19.83
C ILE A 38 40.78 16.17 -19.09
N VAL A 39 41.90 16.38 -19.79
CA VAL A 39 43.24 16.29 -19.20
C VAL A 39 43.43 17.35 -18.11
N ASP A 40 42.95 18.58 -18.33
CA ASP A 40 43.03 19.66 -17.34
C ASP A 40 42.20 19.35 -16.06
N ASP A 41 41.07 18.65 -16.19
CA ASP A 41 40.27 18.21 -15.03
C ASP A 41 40.97 17.10 -14.24
N VAL A 42 41.63 16.17 -14.94
CA VAL A 42 42.48 15.14 -14.32
C VAL A 42 43.63 15.80 -13.55
N ASP A 43 44.37 16.69 -14.20
CA ASP A 43 45.51 17.38 -13.57
C ASP A 43 45.07 18.16 -12.32
N ARG A 44 43.96 18.91 -12.42
CA ARG A 44 43.37 19.64 -11.29
C ARG A 44 43.00 18.71 -10.13
N ALA A 45 42.24 17.65 -10.38
CA ALA A 45 41.80 16.73 -9.32
C ALA A 45 42.95 15.97 -8.66
N LEU A 46 43.99 15.60 -9.43
CA LEU A 46 45.16 14.92 -8.88
C LEU A 46 46.12 15.85 -8.13
N GLY A 47 46.15 17.14 -8.47
CA GLY A 47 46.95 18.17 -7.80
C GLY A 47 46.40 18.64 -6.45
N GLU A 48 45.16 18.30 -6.10
CA GLU A 48 44.55 18.68 -4.82
C GLU A 48 45.27 18.07 -3.61
N ARG A 49 45.44 18.90 -2.56
CA ARG A 49 46.07 18.47 -1.28
C ARG A 49 45.25 17.41 -0.55
N LEU A 50 43.92 17.58 -0.56
CA LEU A 50 43.00 16.55 -0.09
C LEU A 50 42.83 15.51 -1.19
N GLU A 51 43.21 14.27 -0.90
CA GLU A 51 43.12 13.21 -1.87
C GLU A 51 41.66 12.87 -2.20
N ILE A 52 41.30 13.07 -3.47
CA ILE A 52 40.00 12.69 -4.03
C ILE A 52 40.07 11.26 -4.57
N PHE A 53 39.21 10.39 -4.05
CA PHE A 53 39.03 9.01 -4.48
C PHE A 53 37.71 8.87 -5.26
N PRO A 54 37.77 8.84 -6.61
CA PRO A 54 36.58 8.73 -7.44
C PRO A 54 35.99 7.31 -7.39
N VAL A 55 34.66 7.21 -7.30
CA VAL A 55 33.94 5.92 -7.26
C VAL A 55 32.79 5.88 -8.28
N CYS A 56 32.37 4.66 -8.60
CA CYS A 56 31.05 4.36 -9.16
C CYS A 56 30.30 3.47 -8.17
N HIS A 57 29.00 3.71 -7.93
CA HIS A 57 28.25 2.86 -7.02
C HIS A 57 28.21 1.42 -7.49
N HIS A 58 28.25 0.48 -6.55
CA HIS A 58 28.19 -0.96 -6.84
C HIS A 58 29.25 -1.46 -7.84
N SER A 59 30.35 -0.72 -8.01
CA SER A 59 31.48 -1.09 -8.85
C SER A 59 32.48 -1.99 -8.10
N PRO A 60 32.70 -3.24 -8.55
CA PRO A 60 33.74 -4.10 -8.01
C PRO A 60 35.14 -3.49 -8.13
N ALA A 61 35.46 -2.82 -9.24
CA ALA A 61 36.76 -2.16 -9.41
C ALA A 61 36.96 -1.04 -8.39
N SER A 62 35.95 -0.18 -8.18
CA SER A 62 36.00 0.86 -7.14
C SER A 62 36.17 0.25 -5.75
N ALA A 63 35.44 -0.81 -5.42
CA ALA A 63 35.57 -1.49 -4.13
C ALA A 63 36.97 -2.11 -3.93
N LEU A 64 37.56 -2.71 -4.96
CA LEU A 64 38.90 -3.32 -4.89
C LEU A 64 39.98 -2.27 -4.71
N ALA A 65 39.90 -1.19 -5.50
CA ALA A 65 40.79 -0.05 -5.40
C ALA A 65 40.70 0.60 -4.01
N MET A 66 39.48 0.72 -3.46
CA MET A 66 39.26 1.25 -2.10
C MET A 66 39.94 0.38 -1.04
N VAL A 67 39.74 -0.95 -1.07
CA VAL A 67 40.40 -1.87 -0.13
C VAL A 67 41.92 -1.74 -0.20
N ARG A 68 42.48 -1.69 -1.42
CA ARG A 68 43.93 -1.50 -1.62
C ARG A 68 44.38 -0.16 -1.06
N ARG A 69 43.63 0.93 -1.32
CA ARG A 69 44.00 2.28 -0.91
C ARG A 69 43.92 2.49 0.60
N LEU A 70 42.87 2.02 1.26
CA LEU A 70 42.72 2.14 2.72
C LEU A 70 43.86 1.44 3.47
N ARG A 71 44.33 0.29 2.96
CA ARG A 71 45.50 -0.41 3.51
C ARG A 71 46.81 0.37 3.35
N ALA A 72 46.97 1.04 2.22
CA ALA A 72 48.19 1.76 1.90
C ALA A 72 48.25 3.15 2.55
N LYS A 73 47.14 3.90 2.52
CA LYS A 73 47.06 5.29 3.02
C LYS A 73 46.77 5.36 4.52
N GLN A 74 45.93 4.46 5.04
CA GLN A 74 45.45 4.47 6.42
C GLN A 74 44.97 5.86 6.89
N PRO A 75 43.95 6.45 6.21
CA PRO A 75 43.50 7.79 6.54
C PRO A 75 42.92 7.87 7.96
N ARG A 76 43.06 9.02 8.60
CA ARG A 76 42.45 9.36 9.90
C ARG A 76 41.05 9.93 9.76
N VAL A 77 40.72 10.56 8.63
CA VAL A 77 39.39 11.08 8.33
C VAL A 77 38.98 10.63 6.93
N ILE A 78 37.76 10.14 6.80
CA ILE A 78 37.14 9.83 5.51
C ILE A 78 35.94 10.76 5.32
N TYR A 79 35.99 11.61 4.30
CA TYR A 79 34.84 12.33 3.80
C TYR A 79 34.11 11.45 2.79
N LEU A 80 32.81 11.22 2.96
CA LEU A 80 32.02 10.36 2.09
C LEU A 80 30.82 11.11 1.52
N GLU A 81 30.63 11.03 0.20
CA GLU A 81 29.42 11.47 -0.50
C GLU A 81 28.22 10.61 -0.08
N LEU A 82 27.56 11.01 0.99
CA LEU A 82 26.27 10.51 1.48
C LEU A 82 25.64 11.63 2.31
N CYS A 83 24.30 11.68 2.39
CA CYS A 83 23.60 12.73 3.13
C CYS A 83 24.09 12.82 4.59
N GLU A 84 24.49 14.02 5.02
CA GLU A 84 25.14 14.25 6.31
C GLU A 84 24.33 13.76 7.54
N ASP A 85 23.01 13.74 7.43
CA ASP A 85 22.07 13.33 8.49
C ASP A 85 21.81 11.82 8.57
N LEU A 86 22.34 11.03 7.63
CA LEU A 86 22.26 9.57 7.66
C LEU A 86 23.38 8.91 8.49
N GLN A 87 24.38 9.68 8.91
CA GLN A 87 25.56 9.20 9.63
C GLN A 87 25.24 8.34 10.87
N PRO A 88 24.26 8.70 11.74
CA PRO A 88 23.95 7.92 12.93
C PRO A 88 23.52 6.47 12.65
N LEU A 89 23.02 6.18 11.45
CA LEU A 89 22.53 4.84 11.08
C LEU A 89 23.64 3.89 10.65
N LEU A 90 24.82 4.40 10.28
CA LEU A 90 25.87 3.56 9.69
C LEU A 90 26.44 2.54 10.68
N GLY A 91 26.43 2.85 11.98
CA GLY A 91 26.82 1.92 13.03
C GLY A 91 25.93 0.68 13.11
N GLU A 92 24.64 0.81 12.79
CA GLU A 92 23.64 -0.26 12.84
C GLU A 92 23.78 -1.27 11.69
N LEU A 93 24.55 -0.96 10.64
CA LEU A 93 24.83 -1.89 9.54
C LEU A 93 25.46 -3.21 10.01
N ARG A 94 26.14 -3.20 11.17
CA ARG A 94 26.71 -4.42 11.80
C ARG A 94 25.64 -5.44 12.19
N ASN A 95 24.41 -4.97 12.43
CA ASN A 95 23.28 -5.81 12.79
C ASN A 95 22.54 -6.34 11.55
N CYS A 96 23.01 -6.04 10.33
CA CYS A 96 22.31 -6.36 9.08
C CYS A 96 23.01 -7.43 8.24
N ARG A 97 22.25 -8.04 7.33
CA ARG A 97 22.78 -8.78 6.19
C ARG A 97 22.53 -7.96 4.93
N LEU A 98 23.59 -7.59 4.22
CA LEU A 98 23.50 -6.79 3.00
C LEU A 98 22.84 -7.59 1.85
N PRO A 99 22.15 -6.92 0.90
CA PRO A 99 21.97 -5.47 0.80
C PRO A 99 20.87 -4.89 1.70
N VAL A 100 21.14 -3.76 2.35
CA VAL A 100 20.14 -2.94 3.07
C VAL A 100 20.21 -1.51 2.57
N ALA A 101 19.17 -0.72 2.80
CA ALA A 101 19.20 0.70 2.53
C ALA A 101 19.08 1.51 3.81
N VAL A 102 19.88 2.57 3.88
CA VAL A 102 19.75 3.62 4.89
C VAL A 102 18.59 4.51 4.45
N GLN A 103 17.62 4.73 5.33
CA GLN A 103 16.39 5.46 5.01
C GLN A 103 16.21 6.66 5.94
N ALA A 104 15.80 7.78 5.35
CA ALA A 104 15.13 8.87 6.02
C ALA A 104 13.67 8.95 5.57
N PHE A 105 12.77 9.25 6.49
CA PHE A 105 11.33 9.31 6.26
C PHE A 105 10.70 10.45 7.05
N ALA A 106 9.81 11.21 6.43
CA ALA A 106 9.06 12.28 7.09
C ALA A 106 7.58 12.26 6.67
N SER A 107 6.70 12.02 7.63
CA SER A 107 5.24 12.15 7.46
C SER A 107 4.70 13.49 7.94
N GLU A 108 5.43 14.17 8.83
CA GLU A 108 5.07 15.48 9.41
C GLU A 108 5.98 16.54 8.78
N LEU A 109 5.46 17.21 7.75
CA LEU A 109 6.19 18.20 6.99
C LEU A 109 6.03 19.59 7.59
N SER A 110 7.13 20.34 7.66
CA SER A 110 7.14 21.77 7.98
C SER A 110 8.00 22.49 6.95
N GLY A 111 7.51 23.59 6.38
CA GLY A 111 8.21 24.30 5.29
C GLY A 111 8.09 23.65 3.90
N PHE A 112 7.73 22.37 3.82
CA PHE A 112 7.31 21.72 2.57
C PHE A 112 5.79 21.70 2.39
N PRO A 113 5.27 21.74 1.16
CA PRO A 113 3.83 21.61 0.92
C PRO A 113 3.27 20.26 1.36
N ALA A 114 2.07 20.27 1.93
CA ALA A 114 1.47 19.08 2.55
C ALA A 114 1.20 17.95 1.54
N ASP A 115 1.00 18.28 0.26
CA ASP A 115 0.80 17.34 -0.85
C ASP A 115 2.06 16.54 -1.23
N TRP A 116 3.22 16.93 -0.69
CA TRP A 116 4.47 16.19 -0.89
C TRP A 116 4.64 14.99 0.04
N GLY A 117 3.92 14.97 1.17
CA GLY A 117 4.09 13.95 2.19
C GLY A 117 3.42 12.62 1.84
N PRO A 118 3.99 11.47 2.26
CA PRO A 118 5.24 11.35 3.01
C PRO A 118 6.49 11.50 2.13
N LEU A 119 7.53 12.15 2.66
CA LEU A 119 8.84 12.22 2.02
C LEU A 119 9.71 11.04 2.44
N SER A 120 10.44 10.44 1.50
CA SER A 120 11.42 9.40 1.83
C SER A 120 12.67 9.49 0.95
N VAL A 121 13.82 9.32 1.58
CA VAL A 121 15.14 9.20 0.93
C VAL A 121 15.73 7.85 1.28
N VAL A 122 16.29 7.13 0.31
CA VAL A 122 16.94 5.84 0.51
C VAL A 122 18.32 5.82 -0.14
N ALA A 123 19.30 5.25 0.56
CA ALA A 123 20.65 5.01 0.07
C ALA A 123 21.01 3.53 0.26
N PRO A 124 20.93 2.69 -0.79
CA PRO A 124 21.27 1.28 -0.68
C PRO A 124 22.77 1.07 -0.46
N VAL A 125 23.11 0.00 0.26
CA VAL A 125 24.48 -0.38 0.58
C VAL A 125 24.70 -1.86 0.28
N THR A 126 25.78 -2.17 -0.45
CA THR A 126 26.21 -3.53 -0.79
C THR A 126 27.66 -3.76 -0.36
N GLU A 127 28.06 -5.01 -0.12
CA GLU A 127 29.47 -5.32 0.20
C GLU A 127 30.42 -4.98 -0.97
N ALA A 128 29.94 -5.12 -2.21
CA ALA A 128 30.67 -4.86 -3.45
C ALA A 128 30.65 -3.38 -3.86
N SER A 129 30.80 -2.46 -2.90
CA SER A 129 30.86 -1.03 -3.17
C SER A 129 31.97 -0.35 -2.36
N ALA A 130 32.58 0.68 -2.92
CA ALA A 130 33.68 1.41 -2.28
C ALA A 130 33.23 2.12 -1.00
N GLU A 131 32.00 2.63 -0.99
CA GLU A 131 31.36 3.30 0.13
C GLU A 131 31.26 2.38 1.34
N TYR A 132 30.78 1.14 1.15
CA TYR A 132 30.74 0.17 2.24
C TYR A 132 32.13 -0.17 2.78
N GLN A 133 33.13 -0.33 1.90
CA GLN A 133 34.51 -0.61 2.33
C GLN A 133 35.11 0.56 3.14
N ALA A 134 34.80 1.80 2.76
CA ALA A 134 35.20 3.00 3.49
C ALA A 134 34.48 3.13 4.84
N ILE A 135 33.16 2.88 4.89
CA ILE A 135 32.35 2.86 6.11
C ILE A 135 32.88 1.78 7.07
N ALA A 136 33.07 0.56 6.58
CA ALA A 136 33.55 -0.55 7.39
C ALA A 136 34.95 -0.30 7.95
N TYR A 137 35.86 0.27 7.14
CA TYR A 137 37.18 0.67 7.63
C TYR A 137 37.09 1.72 8.74
N ALA A 138 36.30 2.77 8.55
CA ALA A 138 36.21 3.86 9.53
C ALA A 138 35.59 3.40 10.85
N LEU A 139 34.56 2.55 10.80
CA LEU A 139 33.88 2.06 12.00
C LEU A 139 34.66 0.99 12.77
N GLU A 140 35.56 0.25 12.11
CA GLU A 140 36.33 -0.84 12.74
C GLU A 140 37.79 -0.45 13.04
N THR A 141 38.24 0.72 12.56
CA THR A 141 39.60 1.21 12.83
C THR A 141 39.56 2.28 13.92
N PRO A 142 40.17 2.04 15.10
CA PRO A 142 40.17 3.01 16.19
C PRO A 142 40.76 4.37 15.79
N GLY A 143 40.07 5.45 16.14
CA GLY A 143 40.54 6.82 15.91
C GLY A 143 40.40 7.32 14.47
N VAL A 144 39.76 6.56 13.58
CA VAL A 144 39.34 7.03 12.26
C VAL A 144 37.95 7.66 12.37
N GLU A 145 37.81 8.86 11.81
CA GLU A 145 36.55 9.58 11.73
C GLU A 145 35.92 9.41 10.34
N LEU A 146 34.62 9.14 10.31
CA LEU A 146 33.81 9.17 9.09
C LEU A 146 32.96 10.44 9.11
N VAL A 147 33.02 11.23 8.04
CA VAL A 147 32.28 12.47 7.90
C VAL A 147 31.47 12.40 6.61
N LEU A 148 30.15 12.43 6.74
CA LEU A 148 29.26 12.48 5.58
C LEU A 148 29.13 13.93 5.09
N VAL A 149 29.41 14.19 3.81
CA VAL A 149 29.57 15.55 3.29
C VAL A 149 28.55 15.98 2.24
N ASP A 150 27.69 15.09 1.76
CA ASP A 150 26.62 15.47 0.82
C ASP A 150 25.45 16.13 1.57
N ARG A 151 24.62 16.84 0.82
CA ARG A 151 23.44 17.57 1.30
C ARG A 151 22.56 16.71 2.21
N SER A 152 22.00 17.31 3.25
CA SER A 152 21.07 16.59 4.13
C SER A 152 19.82 16.13 3.38
N THR A 153 19.09 15.15 3.94
CA THR A 153 17.84 14.64 3.35
C THR A 153 16.82 15.75 3.10
N ASP A 154 16.75 16.74 4.00
CA ASP A 154 15.95 17.96 3.81
C ASP A 154 16.31 18.74 2.53
N HIS A 155 17.61 18.97 2.30
CA HIS A 155 18.11 19.67 1.11
C HIS A 155 17.90 18.90 -0.19
N VAL A 156 17.82 17.56 -0.15
CA VAL A 156 17.44 16.76 -1.32
C VAL A 156 16.10 17.24 -1.87
N PHE A 157 15.12 17.52 -0.99
CA PHE A 157 13.81 18.04 -1.40
C PHE A 157 13.78 19.55 -1.62
N GLN A 158 14.53 20.35 -0.85
CA GLN A 158 14.60 21.80 -1.09
C GLN A 158 15.15 22.11 -2.50
N TRP A 159 16.08 21.32 -3.00
CA TRP A 159 16.79 21.57 -4.27
C TRP A 159 16.27 20.72 -5.44
N SER A 160 15.15 20.02 -5.28
CA SER A 160 14.53 19.26 -6.36
C SER A 160 13.50 20.11 -7.11
N PRO A 161 13.64 20.31 -8.44
CA PRO A 161 12.66 21.06 -9.23
C PRO A 161 11.31 20.33 -9.30
N ARG A 162 10.22 21.08 -9.26
CA ARG A 162 8.85 20.56 -9.49
C ARG A 162 8.50 20.63 -10.97
N ASP A 163 8.07 19.51 -11.53
CA ASP A 163 7.01 19.57 -12.53
C ASP A 163 5.66 19.77 -11.83
N ARG A 164 5.04 20.93 -12.06
CA ARG A 164 3.63 21.16 -11.74
C ARG A 164 2.78 20.42 -12.77
N SER A 165 2.53 19.14 -12.57
CA SER A 165 1.41 18.43 -13.22
C SER A 165 0.94 17.26 -12.35
N PRO A 166 -0.32 17.25 -11.91
CA PRO A 166 -0.89 16.07 -11.27
C PRO A 166 -1.11 15.00 -12.35
N GLY A 167 -0.23 13.99 -12.42
CA GLY A 167 -0.41 12.84 -13.31
C GLY A 167 0.83 12.24 -13.99
N GLY A 168 2.06 12.59 -13.62
CA GLY A 168 3.27 12.01 -14.19
C GLY A 168 3.93 10.97 -13.28
N SER A 169 3.68 9.68 -13.52
CA SER A 169 4.57 8.62 -13.05
C SER A 169 5.99 8.88 -13.55
N GLY A 170 6.99 8.57 -12.73
CA GLY A 170 8.41 8.81 -12.98
C GLY A 170 8.86 8.56 -14.42
N THR A 171 9.79 9.40 -14.86
CA THR A 171 10.43 9.42 -16.18
C THR A 171 11.08 8.09 -16.53
N ALA A 172 10.29 7.14 -17.01
CA ALA A 172 10.74 6.10 -17.91
C ALA A 172 10.95 6.73 -19.29
N GLY A 173 12.18 6.65 -19.82
CA GLY A 173 12.49 7.09 -21.17
C GLY A 173 11.62 6.38 -22.23
N PRO A 174 11.49 6.95 -23.44
CA PRO A 174 10.59 6.46 -24.46
C PRO A 174 10.99 5.05 -24.91
N THR A 175 10.13 4.07 -24.67
CA THR A 175 10.22 2.75 -25.31
C THR A 175 9.73 2.90 -26.75
N ASP A 176 10.65 2.80 -27.71
CA ASP A 176 10.31 2.71 -29.12
C ASP A 176 9.42 1.50 -29.38
N GLY A 177 8.32 1.74 -30.11
CA GLY A 177 7.30 0.76 -30.42
C GLY A 177 7.73 -0.24 -31.48
N SER A 178 7.63 -1.53 -31.15
CA SER A 178 7.01 -2.53 -32.03
C SER A 178 6.65 -3.79 -31.25
N GLY A 179 5.39 -4.21 -31.37
CA GLY A 179 4.90 -5.51 -30.88
C GLY A 179 4.21 -5.47 -29.53
N THR A 180 2.89 -5.67 -29.54
CA THR A 180 2.04 -5.95 -28.39
C THR A 180 2.62 -7.05 -27.50
N ALA A 181 3.22 -6.65 -26.37
CA ALA A 181 3.47 -7.52 -25.22
C ALA A 181 2.74 -6.92 -24.02
N ALA A 182 1.90 -7.72 -23.38
CA ALA A 182 1.24 -7.35 -22.13
C ALA A 182 2.27 -6.89 -21.08
N PRO A 183 1.90 -5.98 -20.16
CA PRO A 183 2.82 -5.54 -19.11
C PRO A 183 3.31 -6.75 -18.31
N THR A 184 4.62 -7.00 -18.36
CA THR A 184 5.28 -8.01 -17.53
C THR A 184 5.04 -7.64 -16.07
N PRO A 185 4.61 -8.56 -15.19
CA PRO A 185 4.42 -8.24 -13.78
C PRO A 185 5.76 -7.79 -13.20
N ILE A 186 5.81 -6.54 -12.71
CA ILE A 186 6.90 -6.06 -11.85
C ILE A 186 6.96 -7.03 -10.67
N GLY A 187 8.09 -7.71 -10.49
CA GLY A 187 8.26 -8.64 -9.36
C GLY A 187 8.13 -7.89 -8.04
N GLU A 188 7.47 -8.47 -7.03
CA GLU A 188 7.30 -7.88 -5.67
C GLU A 188 8.63 -7.36 -5.06
N GLU A 189 9.78 -7.87 -5.53
CA GLU A 189 11.11 -7.62 -5.00
C GLU A 189 11.75 -6.31 -5.52
N SER A 190 11.41 -5.84 -6.73
CA SER A 190 11.91 -4.54 -7.24
C SER A 190 11.23 -3.34 -6.58
N GLY A 191 10.12 -3.55 -5.86
CA GLY A 191 9.40 -2.52 -5.12
C GLY A 191 9.91 -2.26 -3.70
N LEU A 192 11.04 -2.85 -3.29
CA LEU A 192 11.55 -2.71 -1.91
C LEU A 192 11.98 -1.28 -1.53
N HIS A 193 12.23 -0.38 -2.50
CA HIS A 193 12.45 1.05 -2.25
C HIS A 193 11.18 1.90 -2.39
N GLY A 194 10.14 1.38 -3.06
CA GLY A 194 8.85 2.06 -3.22
C GLY A 194 9.02 3.38 -3.95
N ASP A 195 8.27 4.41 -3.54
CA ASP A 195 8.33 5.75 -4.15
C ASP A 195 9.43 6.65 -3.54
N ALA A 196 10.38 6.08 -2.80
CA ALA A 196 11.44 6.86 -2.15
C ALA A 196 12.42 7.44 -3.18
N VAL A 197 12.95 8.64 -2.89
CA VAL A 197 14.03 9.24 -3.66
C VAL A 197 15.32 8.48 -3.37
N GLY A 198 15.89 7.86 -4.40
CA GLY A 198 17.17 7.17 -4.32
C GLY A 198 18.34 8.15 -4.30
N VAL A 199 19.23 8.03 -3.32
CA VAL A 199 20.55 8.69 -3.34
C VAL A 199 21.45 7.89 -4.28
N GLU A 200 21.84 8.52 -5.38
CA GLU A 200 22.65 7.95 -6.45
C GLU A 200 24.14 8.31 -6.28
N ILE A 201 24.81 7.74 -5.28
CA ILE A 201 26.22 8.02 -5.02
C ILE A 201 27.06 7.56 -6.22
N GLY A 202 27.74 8.46 -6.92
CA GLY A 202 28.58 8.06 -8.06
C GLY A 202 27.84 7.34 -9.20
N ASP A 203 26.58 7.73 -9.47
CA ASP A 203 25.94 7.40 -10.75
C ASP A 203 26.78 7.94 -11.92
N LEU A 204 27.23 7.02 -12.76
CA LEU A 204 28.09 7.30 -13.91
C LEU A 204 27.44 6.72 -15.15
N ARG A 205 26.54 7.52 -15.72
CA ARG A 205 25.85 7.26 -16.97
C ARG A 205 25.97 8.47 -17.90
N PRO A 206 26.00 8.28 -19.23
CA PRO A 206 25.94 9.38 -20.18
C PRO A 206 24.78 10.33 -19.88
N GLY A 207 25.05 11.64 -19.87
CA GLY A 207 24.07 12.64 -19.48
C GLY A 207 22.94 12.91 -20.50
N PHE A 208 22.96 12.23 -21.65
CA PHE A 208 21.95 12.31 -22.71
C PHE A 208 21.91 10.99 -23.51
N ALA A 209 20.72 10.64 -24.00
CA ALA A 209 20.42 9.31 -24.52
C ALA A 209 21.21 8.95 -25.79
N GLU A 210 21.52 9.94 -26.62
CA GLU A 210 22.21 9.77 -27.89
C GLU A 210 23.65 9.29 -27.70
N LEU A 211 24.36 9.80 -26.67
CA LEU A 211 25.70 9.33 -26.35
C LEU A 211 25.67 7.89 -25.86
N GLU A 212 24.70 7.54 -25.00
CA GLU A 212 24.56 6.16 -24.56
C GLU A 212 24.25 5.24 -25.74
N ALA A 213 23.25 5.57 -26.57
CA ALA A 213 22.91 4.80 -27.76
C ALA A 213 24.11 4.63 -28.71
N TYR A 214 24.90 5.68 -28.88
CA TYR A 214 26.13 5.64 -29.68
C TYR A 214 27.16 4.66 -29.08
N LEU A 215 27.45 4.76 -27.77
CA LEU A 215 28.39 3.88 -27.08
C LEU A 215 27.92 2.41 -27.11
N LEU A 216 26.63 2.16 -26.92
CA LEU A 216 26.04 0.81 -26.98
C LEU A 216 26.13 0.22 -28.39
N HIS A 217 25.78 1.01 -29.42
CA HIS A 217 25.85 0.60 -30.81
C HIS A 217 27.27 0.21 -31.22
N HIS A 218 28.25 1.07 -30.93
CA HIS A 218 29.65 0.84 -31.29
C HIS A 218 30.32 -0.22 -30.41
N GLY A 219 29.92 -0.34 -29.14
CA GLY A 219 30.32 -1.43 -28.26
C GLY A 219 29.67 -2.77 -28.60
N LYS A 220 28.67 -2.79 -29.50
CA LYS A 220 27.87 -3.97 -29.88
C LYS A 220 27.23 -4.68 -28.68
N VAL A 221 26.76 -3.88 -27.71
CA VAL A 221 26.15 -4.32 -26.45
C VAL A 221 24.74 -3.74 -26.32
N ARG A 222 23.89 -4.37 -25.51
CA ARG A 222 22.48 -3.94 -25.36
C ARG A 222 22.24 -3.00 -24.20
N HIS A 223 23.06 -3.10 -23.15
CA HIS A 223 22.81 -2.44 -21.88
C HIS A 223 24.03 -1.65 -21.43
N TRP A 224 23.79 -0.50 -20.78
CA TRP A 224 24.84 0.32 -20.18
C TRP A 224 25.74 -0.48 -19.23
N SER A 225 25.14 -1.30 -18.38
CA SER A 225 25.86 -2.15 -17.43
C SER A 225 26.78 -3.16 -18.11
N GLU A 226 26.42 -3.65 -19.31
CA GLU A 226 27.28 -4.53 -20.11
C GLU A 226 28.48 -3.77 -20.69
N TRP A 227 28.25 -2.56 -21.19
CA TRP A 227 29.30 -1.69 -21.69
C TRP A 227 30.30 -1.35 -20.58
N TRP A 228 29.78 -0.95 -19.42
CA TRP A 228 30.58 -0.58 -18.25
C TRP A 228 31.43 -1.75 -17.73
N ASP A 229 30.88 -2.97 -17.62
CA ASP A 229 31.65 -4.15 -17.20
C ASP A 229 32.86 -4.40 -18.12
N GLN A 230 32.66 -4.28 -19.44
CA GLN A 230 33.69 -4.59 -20.42
C GLN A 230 34.79 -3.53 -20.49
N TYR A 231 34.41 -2.26 -20.56
CA TYR A 231 35.31 -1.18 -20.91
C TYR A 231 35.83 -0.39 -19.70
N VAL A 232 35.23 -0.57 -18.52
CA VAL A 232 35.62 0.13 -17.29
C VAL A 232 35.96 -0.82 -16.15
N GLU A 233 35.04 -1.70 -15.73
CA GLU A 233 35.27 -2.57 -14.56
C GLU A 233 36.49 -3.46 -14.73
N ARG A 234 36.55 -4.20 -15.85
CA ARG A 234 37.62 -5.19 -16.07
C ARG A 234 39.00 -4.54 -16.25
N PRO A 235 39.17 -3.50 -17.10
CA PRO A 235 40.46 -2.83 -17.21
C PRO A 235 40.96 -2.24 -15.88
N LEU A 236 40.04 -1.82 -15.00
CA LEU A 236 40.38 -1.20 -13.73
C LEU A 236 40.54 -2.18 -12.56
N ALA A 237 40.07 -3.42 -12.67
CA ALA A 237 40.19 -4.41 -11.59
C ALA A 237 41.66 -4.72 -11.23
N ASP A 238 42.53 -4.76 -12.23
CA ASP A 238 43.97 -5.06 -12.10
C ASP A 238 44.84 -3.79 -12.10
N ALA A 239 44.26 -2.61 -12.27
CA ALA A 239 44.99 -1.35 -12.30
C ALA A 239 45.61 -1.00 -10.94
N ASP A 240 46.78 -0.34 -11.00
CA ASP A 240 47.36 0.33 -9.84
C ASP A 240 46.54 1.57 -9.44
N HIS A 241 46.81 2.10 -8.24
CA HIS A 241 46.04 3.22 -7.67
C HIS A 241 46.08 4.48 -8.54
N ASP A 242 47.23 4.82 -9.12
CA ASP A 242 47.37 6.05 -9.91
C ASP A 242 46.61 5.91 -11.22
N THR A 243 46.75 4.76 -11.90
CA THR A 243 45.99 4.45 -13.11
C THR A 243 44.48 4.47 -12.84
N TYR A 244 44.02 3.79 -11.79
CA TYR A 244 42.59 3.78 -11.39
C TYR A 244 42.06 5.20 -11.18
N ARG A 245 42.76 6.01 -10.38
CA ARG A 245 42.33 7.36 -10.04
C ARG A 245 42.27 8.25 -11.28
N GLN A 246 43.30 8.22 -12.13
CA GLN A 246 43.35 9.04 -13.34
C GLN A 246 42.24 8.67 -14.32
N VAL A 247 42.00 7.37 -14.56
CA VAL A 247 40.96 6.90 -15.48
C VAL A 247 39.56 7.22 -14.98
N MET A 248 39.28 7.02 -13.69
CA MET A 248 37.96 7.33 -13.14
C MET A 248 37.67 8.84 -13.19
N VAL A 249 38.64 9.71 -12.86
CA VAL A 249 38.46 11.17 -13.03
C VAL A 249 38.25 11.52 -14.50
N LEU A 250 38.99 10.89 -15.42
CA LEU A 250 38.81 11.08 -16.86
C LEU A 250 37.39 10.72 -17.32
N ILE A 251 36.84 9.61 -16.86
CA ILE A 251 35.46 9.17 -17.17
C ILE A 251 34.44 10.17 -16.61
N GLY A 252 34.60 10.60 -15.36
CA GLY A 252 33.74 11.64 -14.76
C GLY A 252 33.77 12.95 -15.55
N SER A 253 34.97 13.40 -15.94
CA SER A 253 35.16 14.59 -16.78
C SER A 253 34.52 14.44 -18.15
N LEU A 254 34.66 13.28 -18.80
CA LEU A 254 34.06 12.98 -20.09
C LEU A 254 32.54 13.16 -20.04
N PHE A 255 31.86 12.52 -19.10
CA PHE A 255 30.39 12.64 -18.98
C PHE A 255 29.95 14.04 -18.59
N ARG A 256 30.74 14.77 -17.80
CA ARG A 256 30.47 16.17 -17.49
C ARG A 256 30.61 17.08 -18.71
N ARG A 257 31.64 16.90 -19.53
CA ARG A 257 31.92 17.75 -20.71
C ARG A 257 31.00 17.50 -21.88
N LEU A 258 30.50 16.27 -22.02
CA LEU A 258 29.59 15.90 -23.09
C LEU A 258 28.13 16.27 -22.79
N ARG A 259 27.78 16.63 -21.55
CA ARG A 259 26.41 17.06 -21.21
C ARG A 259 25.98 18.30 -22.01
N PRO A 260 24.71 18.37 -22.45
CA PRO A 260 24.15 19.58 -23.05
C PRO A 260 24.25 20.77 -22.10
N THR A 261 24.52 21.96 -22.64
CA THR A 261 24.59 23.21 -21.89
C THR A 261 23.24 23.53 -21.23
N GLY A 262 23.24 23.87 -19.94
CA GLY A 262 22.03 24.28 -19.20
C GLY A 262 21.11 23.14 -18.79
N SER A 263 21.63 21.92 -18.57
CA SER A 263 20.83 20.83 -18.01
C SER A 263 20.58 21.04 -16.50
N ASP A 264 19.33 21.07 -16.06
CA ASP A 264 18.94 21.21 -14.63
C ASP A 264 19.59 20.18 -13.69
N ARG A 265 20.00 19.01 -14.21
CA ARG A 265 20.73 17.99 -13.44
C ARG A 265 22.17 18.45 -13.13
N LEU A 266 22.83 19.16 -14.05
CA LEU A 266 24.18 19.68 -13.85
C LEU A 266 24.20 20.79 -12.80
N ASP A 267 23.25 21.73 -12.84
CA ASP A 267 23.19 22.83 -11.86
C ASP A 267 23.04 22.29 -10.43
N ARG A 268 22.20 21.26 -10.25
CA ARG A 268 22.07 20.55 -8.96
C ARG A 268 23.33 19.80 -8.55
N ASP A 269 23.98 19.11 -9.48
CA ASP A 269 25.24 18.41 -9.21
C ASP A 269 26.34 19.41 -8.79
N GLU A 270 26.36 20.62 -9.37
CA GLU A 270 27.27 21.68 -8.97
C GLU A 270 26.97 22.24 -7.58
N ASP A 271 25.69 22.45 -7.23
CA ASP A 271 25.33 22.87 -5.86
C ASP A 271 25.69 21.82 -4.81
N ARG A 272 25.56 20.53 -5.14
CA ARG A 272 26.07 19.43 -4.30
C ARG A 272 27.58 19.54 -4.09
N GLU A 273 28.33 19.82 -5.16
CA GLU A 273 29.79 19.96 -5.09
C GLU A 273 30.20 21.17 -4.23
N ARG A 274 29.52 22.31 -4.41
CA ARG A 274 29.71 23.51 -3.59
C ARG A 274 29.46 23.20 -2.11
N TYR A 275 28.38 22.46 -1.82
CA TYR A 275 28.04 22.01 -0.48
C TYR A 275 29.12 21.10 0.13
N MET A 276 29.53 20.04 -0.60
CA MET A 276 30.55 19.09 -0.12
C MET A 276 31.86 19.78 0.20
N TRP A 277 32.34 20.68 -0.68
CA TRP A 277 33.56 21.46 -0.43
C TRP A 277 33.43 22.41 0.76
N ALA A 278 32.28 23.07 0.93
CA ALA A 278 32.03 23.92 2.10
C ALA A 278 32.06 23.10 3.40
N ARG A 279 31.42 21.92 3.44
CA ARG A 279 31.41 21.02 4.61
C ARG A 279 32.80 20.48 4.96
N MET A 280 33.58 20.06 3.95
CA MET A 280 34.96 19.59 4.18
C MET A 280 35.85 20.70 4.75
N ARG A 281 35.77 21.92 4.23
CA ARG A 281 36.53 23.07 4.77
C ARG A 281 36.13 23.42 6.19
N GLN A 282 34.83 23.46 6.48
CA GLN A 282 34.30 23.68 7.84
C GLN A 282 34.84 22.65 8.83
N HIS A 283 34.84 21.37 8.46
CA HIS A 283 35.37 20.30 9.29
C HIS A 283 36.88 20.43 9.50
N LEU A 284 37.66 20.64 8.45
CA LEU A 284 39.13 20.79 8.55
C LEU A 284 39.52 21.97 9.44
N ALA A 285 38.82 23.10 9.30
CA ALA A 285 39.04 24.28 10.15
C ALA A 285 38.73 24.00 11.63
N ALA A 286 37.68 23.23 11.92
CA ALA A 286 37.28 22.90 13.29
C ALA A 286 38.17 21.83 13.94
N SER A 287 38.58 20.83 13.17
CA SER A 287 39.32 19.65 13.67
C SER A 287 40.84 19.84 13.67
N GLY A 288 41.38 20.69 12.79
CA GLY A 288 42.82 20.89 12.62
C GLY A 288 43.57 19.68 12.05
N VAL A 289 42.87 18.71 11.47
CA VAL A 289 43.48 17.52 10.85
C VAL A 289 44.22 17.91 9.56
N ASP A 290 45.39 17.32 9.34
CA ASP A 290 46.15 17.50 8.10
C ASP A 290 45.39 16.86 6.92
N PRO A 291 45.09 17.60 5.83
CA PRO A 291 44.50 17.04 4.62
C PRO A 291 45.22 15.82 4.04
N ALA A 292 46.53 15.67 4.29
CA ALA A 292 47.30 14.50 3.86
C ALA A 292 46.83 13.20 4.53
N ASP A 293 46.33 13.30 5.77
CA ASP A 293 45.75 12.20 6.56
C ASP A 293 44.27 11.95 6.21
N CYS A 294 43.68 12.76 5.33
CA CYS A 294 42.27 12.67 4.94
C CYS A 294 42.09 11.98 3.57
N LEU A 295 40.93 11.37 3.36
CA LEU A 295 40.50 10.81 2.08
C LEU A 295 39.08 11.29 1.75
N TYR A 296 38.87 11.87 0.58
CA TYR A 296 37.54 12.26 0.09
C TYR A 296 37.03 11.26 -0.93
N VAL A 297 35.98 10.52 -0.58
CA VAL A 297 35.34 9.49 -1.40
C VAL A 297 34.06 10.07 -2.01
N CYS A 298 34.07 10.26 -3.32
CA CYS A 298 32.93 10.77 -4.06
C CYS A 298 32.81 10.13 -5.45
N GLY A 299 31.64 10.24 -6.04
CA GLY A 299 31.36 9.87 -7.41
C GLY A 299 32.35 10.49 -8.37
N ALA A 300 32.80 9.71 -9.36
CA ALA A 300 33.82 10.20 -10.29
C ALA A 300 33.39 11.46 -11.06
N PHE A 301 32.08 11.65 -11.25
CA PHE A 301 31.50 12.86 -11.81
C PHE A 301 31.84 14.12 -10.98
N HIS A 302 31.74 14.03 -9.65
CA HIS A 302 32.04 15.11 -8.71
C HIS A 302 33.55 15.29 -8.50
N ALA A 303 34.35 14.24 -8.67
CA ALA A 303 35.81 14.33 -8.64
C ALA A 303 36.37 15.25 -9.75
N ALA A 304 35.69 15.34 -10.90
CA ALA A 304 36.05 16.21 -12.02
C ALA A 304 35.39 17.60 -11.97
N SER A 305 35.06 18.07 -10.76
CA SER A 305 34.26 19.29 -10.58
C SER A 305 34.95 20.58 -11.03
N ARG A 306 34.12 21.51 -11.54
CA ARG A 306 34.53 22.83 -12.07
C ARG A 306 33.95 24.01 -11.30
N VAL A 307 33.29 23.75 -10.18
CA VAL A 307 32.80 24.85 -9.35
C VAL A 307 33.99 25.66 -8.83
N GLU A 308 33.83 26.97 -8.71
CA GLU A 308 34.91 27.85 -8.23
C GLU A 308 35.37 27.49 -6.80
N GLN A 309 34.48 26.88 -6.01
CA GLN A 309 34.74 26.38 -4.65
C GLN A 309 35.55 25.07 -4.61
N PHE A 310 35.90 24.49 -5.76
CA PHE A 310 36.65 23.24 -5.83
C PHE A 310 38.04 23.37 -5.19
N GLY A 311 38.39 22.38 -4.37
CA GLY A 311 39.70 22.31 -3.75
C GLY A 311 39.80 23.04 -2.41
N LEU A 312 40.88 22.73 -1.67
CA LEU A 312 41.17 23.37 -0.38
C LEU A 312 41.79 24.76 -0.51
N ASP A 313 42.42 25.03 -1.65
CA ASP A 313 43.13 26.28 -1.91
C ASP A 313 42.26 27.30 -2.69
N SER A 314 40.97 27.00 -2.88
CA SER A 314 40.03 27.94 -3.49
C SER A 314 39.89 29.21 -2.66
N THR A 315 39.96 30.36 -3.32
CA THR A 315 39.71 31.68 -2.73
C THR A 315 38.30 32.20 -3.02
N ALA A 316 37.44 31.38 -3.64
CA ALA A 316 36.06 31.74 -3.91
C ALA A 316 35.28 31.92 -2.59
N ALA A 317 34.19 32.68 -2.63
CA ALA A 317 33.31 32.80 -1.49
C ALA A 317 32.74 31.41 -1.13
N ASP A 318 32.60 31.15 0.17
CA ASP A 318 31.95 29.93 0.63
C ASP A 318 30.50 29.89 0.18
N PHE A 319 30.03 28.69 -0.15
CA PHE A 319 28.67 28.46 -0.58
C PHE A 319 27.70 28.64 0.59
N GLU A 320 26.69 29.49 0.40
CA GLU A 320 25.64 29.69 1.39
C GLU A 320 24.70 28.49 1.41
N ILE A 321 24.80 27.69 2.46
CA ILE A 321 23.93 26.54 2.68
C ILE A 321 22.62 27.04 3.31
N THR A 322 21.50 26.79 2.64
CA THR A 322 20.18 27.14 3.17
C THR A 322 19.93 26.43 4.52
N PRO A 323 19.21 27.06 5.47
CA PRO A 323 18.82 26.36 6.68
C PRO A 323 17.89 25.18 6.36
N ARG A 324 17.99 24.09 7.13
CA ARG A 324 17.01 23.00 7.08
C ARG A 324 15.64 23.50 7.51
N THR A 325 14.59 22.91 6.96
CA THR A 325 13.23 23.14 7.45
C THR A 325 13.03 22.54 8.84
N ASP A 326 11.94 22.92 9.52
CA ASP A 326 11.52 22.29 10.79
C ASP A 326 10.88 20.89 10.57
N THR A 327 11.02 20.30 9.36
CA THR A 327 10.48 18.97 9.05
C THR A 327 11.09 17.92 9.97
N ARG A 328 10.23 17.07 10.52
CA ARG A 328 10.65 16.03 11.46
C ARG A 328 11.03 14.75 10.73
N TRP A 329 12.32 14.62 10.44
CA TRP A 329 12.91 13.42 9.84
C TRP A 329 13.05 12.28 10.84
N ARG A 330 12.67 11.08 10.41
CA ARG A 330 12.90 9.81 11.11
C ARG A 330 13.87 8.96 10.29
N TYR A 331 14.75 8.23 10.97
CA TYR A 331 15.87 7.53 10.37
C TYR A 331 15.80 6.04 10.72
N GLY A 332 16.07 5.16 9.77
CA GLY A 332 16.21 3.72 10.03
C GLY A 332 16.84 2.94 8.87
N LEU A 333 16.96 1.63 9.04
CA LEU A 333 17.43 0.72 8.01
C LEU A 333 16.25 -0.09 7.47
N ILE A 334 16.20 -0.29 6.15
CA ILE A 334 15.22 -1.16 5.50
C ILE A 334 15.90 -2.26 4.68
N PRO A 335 15.26 -3.43 4.50
CA PRO A 335 15.73 -4.42 3.54
C PRO A 335 15.80 -3.83 2.14
N SER A 336 16.88 -4.15 1.43
CA SER A 336 17.05 -3.85 0.01
C SER A 336 17.24 -5.17 -0.76
N SER A 337 17.23 -5.09 -2.08
CA SER A 337 17.62 -6.20 -2.93
C SER A 337 18.44 -5.75 -4.12
N HIS A 338 19.09 -6.69 -4.80
CA HIS A 338 19.80 -6.38 -6.04
C HIS A 338 18.85 -5.80 -7.10
N SER A 339 17.65 -6.36 -7.24
CA SER A 339 16.66 -5.85 -8.20
C SER A 339 16.09 -4.49 -7.81
N ALA A 340 15.93 -4.20 -6.52
CA ALA A 340 15.52 -2.85 -6.08
C ALA A 340 16.60 -1.81 -6.39
N ILE A 341 17.87 -2.15 -6.15
CA ILE A 341 19.01 -1.31 -6.53
C ILE A 341 19.06 -1.11 -8.04
N GLU A 342 18.91 -2.17 -8.83
CA GLU A 342 18.90 -2.09 -10.29
C GLU A 342 17.80 -1.15 -10.79
N ALA A 343 16.60 -1.23 -10.20
CA ALA A 343 15.51 -0.32 -10.51
C ALA A 343 15.84 1.14 -10.15
N GLN A 344 16.41 1.38 -8.97
CA GLN A 344 16.78 2.73 -8.50
C GLN A 344 17.79 3.40 -9.45
N PHE A 345 18.82 2.68 -9.89
CA PHE A 345 19.90 3.21 -10.74
C PHE A 345 19.64 3.01 -12.25
N GLY A 346 18.47 2.48 -12.64
CA GLY A 346 18.15 2.16 -14.03
C GLY A 346 19.13 1.19 -14.70
N LEU A 347 19.68 0.24 -13.93
CA LEU A 347 20.62 -0.79 -14.39
C LEU A 347 19.88 -1.96 -15.04
N ALA A 348 20.59 -2.72 -15.88
CA ALA A 348 20.01 -3.92 -16.47
C ALA A 348 19.78 -5.01 -15.40
N PRO A 349 18.70 -5.82 -15.52
CA PRO A 349 18.42 -6.90 -14.58
C PRO A 349 19.63 -7.84 -14.39
N GLY A 350 19.97 -8.11 -13.13
CA GLY A 350 21.09 -8.97 -12.74
C GLY A 350 22.47 -8.29 -12.70
N SER A 351 22.59 -7.01 -13.07
CA SER A 351 23.87 -6.28 -13.06
C SER A 351 24.51 -6.23 -11.68
N VAL A 352 23.74 -6.00 -10.62
CA VAL A 352 24.26 -5.93 -9.25
C VAL A 352 24.68 -7.32 -8.75
N SER A 353 23.95 -8.36 -9.18
CA SER A 353 24.32 -9.75 -8.93
C SER A 353 25.64 -10.14 -9.60
N ILE A 354 25.84 -9.73 -10.86
CA ILE A 354 27.08 -9.93 -11.61
C ILE A 354 28.23 -9.18 -10.92
N ALA A 355 28.02 -7.92 -10.54
CA ALA A 355 29.01 -7.13 -9.80
C ALA A 355 29.43 -7.84 -8.49
N ALA A 356 28.48 -8.34 -7.71
CA ALA A 356 28.77 -9.09 -6.47
C ALA A 356 29.57 -10.38 -6.72
N ALA A 357 29.32 -11.08 -7.83
CA ALA A 357 30.08 -12.27 -8.23
C ALA A 357 31.51 -11.91 -8.67
N THR A 358 31.65 -10.88 -9.52
CA THR A 358 32.93 -10.33 -9.97
C THR A 358 33.79 -9.88 -8.79
N TRP A 359 33.20 -9.17 -7.83
CA TRP A 359 33.83 -8.80 -6.57
C TRP A 359 34.39 -10.02 -5.82
N THR A 360 33.56 -11.04 -5.61
CA THR A 360 33.94 -12.26 -4.87
C THR A 360 35.13 -12.97 -5.54
N LYS A 361 35.10 -13.06 -6.87
CA LYS A 361 36.16 -13.67 -7.68
C LYS A 361 37.45 -12.86 -7.61
N ALA A 362 37.37 -11.54 -7.77
CA ALA A 362 38.52 -10.66 -7.74
C ALA A 362 39.20 -10.62 -6.37
N VAL A 363 38.43 -10.51 -5.28
CA VAL A 363 38.95 -10.60 -3.90
C VAL A 363 39.74 -11.90 -3.70
N SER A 364 39.20 -13.03 -4.19
CA SER A 364 39.86 -14.33 -4.10
C SER A 364 41.12 -14.40 -4.97
N ARG A 365 41.05 -13.94 -6.23
CA ARG A 365 42.17 -13.90 -7.19
C ARG A 365 43.35 -13.10 -6.65
N HIS A 366 43.08 -11.95 -6.02
CA HIS A 366 44.12 -11.06 -5.50
C HIS A 366 44.51 -11.34 -4.04
N GLY A 367 43.86 -12.29 -3.37
CA GLY A 367 44.11 -12.56 -1.95
C GLY A 367 43.85 -11.36 -1.05
N LEU A 368 42.94 -10.47 -1.45
CA LEU A 368 42.55 -9.30 -0.65
C LEU A 368 41.65 -9.74 0.51
N SER A 369 41.62 -8.95 1.58
CA SER A 369 40.70 -9.16 2.71
C SER A 369 39.80 -7.93 2.80
N PRO A 370 38.54 -8.04 2.38
CA PRO A 370 37.57 -6.96 2.51
C PRO A 370 37.44 -6.47 3.94
N TYR A 371 37.13 -5.19 4.10
CA TYR A 371 36.67 -4.64 5.37
C TYR A 371 35.23 -5.09 5.60
N ARG A 372 34.94 -5.49 6.84
CA ARG A 372 33.62 -5.97 7.27
C ARG A 372 33.39 -5.50 8.70
N LEU A 373 32.14 -5.20 9.03
CA LEU A 373 31.77 -4.81 10.39
C LEU A 373 31.73 -6.02 11.32
N ASP A 374 32.25 -5.87 12.54
CA ASP A 374 32.22 -6.92 13.56
C ASP A 374 30.78 -7.22 13.98
N GLY A 375 30.42 -8.51 14.02
CA GLY A 375 29.07 -8.99 14.30
C GLY A 375 28.16 -9.17 13.09
N GLN A 376 28.59 -8.71 11.90
CA GLN A 376 27.76 -8.80 10.70
C GLN A 376 27.59 -10.27 10.26
N ARG A 377 26.33 -10.71 10.12
CA ARG A 377 25.97 -12.07 9.69
C ARG A 377 26.37 -12.27 8.23
N ALA A 378 27.61 -12.67 7.99
CA ALA A 378 28.12 -12.98 6.66
C ALA A 378 27.44 -14.22 6.07
N ALA A 379 27.20 -14.19 4.76
CA ALA A 379 27.03 -15.41 3.98
C ALA A 379 28.38 -16.13 3.89
N GLY A 380 28.65 -16.98 4.88
CA GLY A 380 29.69 -18.02 4.89
C GLY A 380 31.04 -17.69 4.27
N THR A 381 32.00 -17.23 5.09
CA THR A 381 33.43 -17.55 4.91
C THR A 381 34.15 -17.36 6.24
N ARG A 382 34.79 -18.42 6.75
CA ARG A 382 35.59 -18.40 7.98
C ARG A 382 36.81 -17.49 7.79
N GLY A 383 37.01 -16.57 8.71
CA GLY A 383 38.14 -15.65 8.73
C GLY A 383 39.48 -16.38 8.71
N ARG A 384 40.37 -15.96 7.81
CA ARG A 384 41.78 -16.33 7.85
C ARG A 384 42.58 -15.12 8.33
N ARG A 385 43.40 -15.35 9.35
CA ARG A 385 44.31 -14.36 9.95
C ARG A 385 45.14 -13.65 8.88
N SER A 386 45.17 -12.33 8.97
CA SER A 386 45.96 -11.41 8.14
C SER A 386 47.43 -11.85 8.06
N ARG A 387 47.97 -11.90 6.84
CA ARG A 387 49.40 -12.05 6.56
C ARG A 387 49.96 -10.66 6.29
N THR A 388 50.87 -10.23 7.15
CA THR A 388 51.62 -8.97 7.07
C THR A 388 52.43 -8.84 5.77
N THR A 389 52.25 -7.73 5.06
CA THR A 389 53.19 -7.00 4.16
C THR A 389 52.40 -5.87 3.48
N THR A 390 52.86 -4.66 3.20
CA THR A 390 54.19 -4.02 3.06
C THR A 390 54.12 -2.60 3.66
N ALA A 391 55.26 -1.99 3.97
CA ALA A 391 55.35 -0.62 4.50
C ALA A 391 54.65 0.42 3.60
N PRO A 392 54.09 1.50 4.18
CA PRO A 392 53.44 2.57 3.41
C PRO A 392 54.40 3.11 2.36
N SER A 393 53.98 3.06 1.09
CA SER A 393 54.70 3.74 0.02
C SER A 393 54.44 5.24 0.16
N PRO A 394 55.49 6.08 0.21
CA PRO A 394 55.30 7.52 0.21
C PRO A 394 54.55 7.94 -1.06
N VAL A 395 53.66 8.92 -0.94
CA VAL A 395 52.98 9.53 -2.07
C VAL A 395 54.06 10.18 -2.95
N GLY A 396 54.38 9.54 -4.07
CA GLY A 396 55.27 10.10 -5.08
C GLY A 396 54.60 11.25 -5.81
N PRO A 397 55.38 12.08 -6.55
CA PRO A 397 54.80 13.08 -7.44
C PRO A 397 53.88 12.40 -8.47
N VAL A 398 52.75 13.05 -8.78
CA VAL A 398 51.79 12.57 -9.79
C VAL A 398 52.53 12.36 -11.11
N SER A 399 52.42 11.14 -11.67
CA SER A 399 53.03 10.76 -12.94
C SER A 399 51.96 10.41 -13.97
N ASP A 400 52.20 10.72 -15.23
CA ASP A 400 51.26 10.42 -16.31
C ASP A 400 51.19 8.90 -16.58
N ARG A 401 50.07 8.28 -16.19
CA ARG A 401 49.72 6.89 -16.50
C ARG A 401 48.66 6.80 -17.59
N LEU A 402 47.93 7.90 -17.86
CA LEU A 402 46.88 7.95 -18.86
C LEU A 402 47.41 7.79 -20.27
N THR A 403 48.56 8.40 -20.60
CA THR A 403 49.10 8.29 -21.95
C THR A 403 49.36 6.84 -22.34
N SER A 404 49.98 6.04 -21.45
CA SER A 404 50.21 4.62 -21.72
C SER A 404 48.92 3.80 -21.69
N PHE A 405 47.98 4.12 -20.79
CA PHE A 405 46.69 3.44 -20.70
C PHE A 405 45.82 3.65 -21.96
N LEU A 406 45.82 4.85 -22.53
CA LEU A 406 45.04 5.20 -23.71
C LEU A 406 45.69 4.78 -25.04
N ALA A 407 46.99 4.47 -25.04
CA ALA A 407 47.75 4.15 -26.25
C ALA A 407 47.40 2.79 -26.87
N ALA A 408 46.76 1.89 -26.12
CA ALA A 408 46.35 0.58 -26.59
C ALA A 408 44.97 0.20 -26.05
N ALA A 409 44.21 -0.59 -26.81
CA ALA A 409 43.01 -1.22 -26.28
C ALA A 409 43.39 -2.16 -25.12
N PRO A 410 42.56 -2.25 -24.06
CA PRO A 410 42.84 -3.15 -22.96
C PRO A 410 42.87 -4.60 -23.44
N ASP A 411 43.81 -5.39 -22.92
CA ASP A 411 43.85 -6.84 -23.13
C ASP A 411 42.60 -7.45 -22.49
N LEU A 412 41.64 -7.87 -23.32
CA LEU A 412 40.45 -8.56 -22.85
C LEU A 412 40.85 -9.97 -22.41
N ASP A 413 40.63 -10.29 -21.13
CA ASP A 413 40.83 -11.62 -20.57
C ASP A 413 40.29 -12.72 -21.50
N GLY A 414 41.01 -13.83 -21.61
CA GLY A 414 40.60 -15.01 -22.38
C GLY A 414 39.28 -15.64 -21.86
N LEU A 415 38.74 -16.56 -22.65
CA LEU A 415 37.52 -17.31 -22.29
C LEU A 415 37.69 -18.05 -20.96
N ASP A 416 36.86 -17.71 -19.98
CA ASP A 416 36.69 -18.53 -18.77
C ASP A 416 35.77 -19.71 -19.07
N GLU A 417 36.33 -20.78 -19.63
CA GLU A 417 35.57 -21.97 -20.01
C GLU A 417 34.88 -22.64 -18.81
N ALA A 418 35.47 -22.56 -17.62
CA ALA A 418 34.93 -23.21 -16.43
C ALA A 418 33.65 -22.50 -15.96
N GLU A 419 33.66 -21.17 -15.95
CA GLU A 419 32.51 -20.33 -15.62
C GLU A 419 31.36 -20.53 -16.61
N LEU A 420 31.65 -20.42 -17.90
CA LEU A 420 30.63 -20.58 -18.94
C LEU A 420 30.04 -22.01 -18.94
N ARG A 421 30.88 -23.04 -18.77
CA ARG A 421 30.42 -24.43 -18.65
C ARG A 421 29.53 -24.62 -17.42
N GLY A 422 29.89 -24.00 -16.29
CA GLY A 422 29.08 -23.98 -15.09
C GLY A 422 27.68 -23.42 -15.37
N TRP A 423 27.60 -22.24 -15.98
CA TRP A 423 26.33 -21.63 -16.36
C TRP A 423 25.50 -22.50 -17.30
N CYS A 424 26.12 -23.11 -18.33
CA CYS A 424 25.43 -23.99 -19.28
C CYS A 424 24.84 -25.24 -18.61
N VAL A 425 25.55 -25.85 -17.66
CA VAL A 425 25.05 -27.00 -16.91
C VAL A 425 23.90 -26.60 -15.99
N ASP A 426 24.04 -25.47 -15.30
CA ASP A 426 23.05 -25.04 -14.32
C ASP A 426 21.79 -24.49 -14.97
N ILE A 427 21.85 -23.84 -16.14
CA ILE A 427 20.64 -23.40 -16.84
C ILE A 427 19.81 -24.57 -17.30
N VAL A 428 20.43 -25.63 -17.84
CA VAL A 428 19.73 -26.86 -18.23
C VAL A 428 19.07 -27.53 -17.01
N ARG A 429 19.72 -27.50 -15.84
CA ARG A 429 19.10 -27.99 -14.60
C ARG A 429 17.91 -27.15 -14.18
N LEU A 430 18.01 -25.82 -14.25
CA LEU A 430 16.93 -24.89 -13.90
C LEU A 430 15.74 -25.01 -14.84
N THR A 431 15.98 -25.10 -16.15
CA THR A 431 14.94 -25.21 -17.18
C THR A 431 14.19 -26.54 -17.07
N ARG A 432 14.89 -27.66 -16.83
CA ARG A 432 14.25 -28.96 -16.51
C ARG A 432 13.31 -28.88 -15.31
N ARG A 433 13.74 -28.23 -14.23
CA ARG A 433 12.90 -28.03 -13.03
C ARG A 433 11.66 -27.16 -13.29
N ASN A 434 11.70 -26.34 -14.35
CA ASN A 434 10.58 -25.50 -14.79
C ASN A 434 9.79 -26.10 -15.96
N GLY A 435 9.98 -27.39 -16.25
CA GLY A 435 9.18 -28.14 -17.22
C GLY A 435 9.66 -28.07 -18.67
N TYR A 436 10.80 -27.43 -18.95
CA TYR A 436 11.40 -27.45 -20.28
C TYR A 436 12.08 -28.80 -20.56
N LEU A 437 11.96 -29.26 -21.81
CA LEU A 437 12.64 -30.46 -22.31
C LEU A 437 14.11 -30.18 -22.67
N ALA A 438 14.90 -29.76 -21.68
CA ALA A 438 16.33 -29.48 -21.87
C ALA A 438 17.19 -30.74 -21.64
N SER A 439 18.27 -30.89 -22.39
CA SER A 439 19.18 -32.03 -22.46
C SER A 439 20.64 -31.57 -22.27
N THR A 440 21.58 -32.51 -22.13
CA THR A 440 23.01 -32.15 -22.11
C THR A 440 23.45 -31.59 -23.47
N ALA A 441 22.80 -31.97 -24.56
CA ALA A 441 23.06 -31.40 -25.88
C ALA A 441 22.75 -29.90 -25.91
N ASP A 442 21.70 -29.46 -25.20
CA ASP A 442 21.37 -28.04 -25.11
C ASP A 442 22.43 -27.27 -24.32
N ALA A 443 23.04 -27.86 -23.28
CA ALA A 443 24.15 -27.21 -22.58
C ALA A 443 25.36 -26.99 -23.51
N ILE A 444 25.67 -27.96 -24.38
CA ILE A 444 26.75 -27.84 -25.38
C ILE A 444 26.37 -26.76 -26.41
N ALA A 445 25.13 -26.79 -26.91
CA ALA A 445 24.64 -25.81 -27.88
C ALA A 445 24.68 -24.39 -27.31
N VAL A 446 24.27 -24.19 -26.05
CA VAL A 446 24.35 -22.89 -25.37
C VAL A 446 25.80 -22.44 -25.23
N PHE A 447 26.72 -23.33 -24.86
CA PHE A 447 28.14 -23.01 -24.73
C PHE A 447 28.72 -22.53 -26.06
N GLU A 448 28.55 -23.32 -27.13
CA GLU A 448 29.04 -22.99 -28.47
C GLU A 448 28.39 -21.71 -29.01
N THR A 449 27.07 -21.58 -28.85
CA THR A 449 26.31 -20.40 -29.31
C THR A 449 26.74 -19.15 -28.56
N SER A 450 27.02 -19.23 -27.26
CA SER A 450 27.55 -18.10 -26.48
C SER A 450 28.88 -17.60 -27.06
N VAL A 451 29.80 -18.52 -27.38
CA VAL A 451 31.10 -18.20 -28.00
C VAL A 451 30.92 -17.61 -29.40
N LEU A 452 30.02 -18.18 -30.21
CA LEU A 452 29.70 -17.67 -31.55
C LEU A 452 29.11 -16.26 -31.49
N LEU A 453 28.16 -16.00 -30.59
CA LEU A 453 27.56 -14.68 -30.40
C LEU A 453 28.60 -13.64 -29.96
N ALA A 454 29.50 -14.00 -29.05
CA ALA A 454 30.62 -13.16 -28.65
C ALA A 454 31.52 -12.83 -29.86
N GLY A 455 31.88 -13.84 -30.66
CA GLY A 455 32.69 -13.68 -31.86
C GLY A 455 32.04 -12.78 -32.92
N LEU A 456 30.74 -12.94 -33.19
CA LEU A 456 29.98 -12.06 -34.09
C LEU A 456 29.98 -10.60 -33.61
N ARG A 457 30.01 -10.39 -32.29
CA ARG A 457 30.11 -9.09 -31.65
C ARG A 457 31.56 -8.63 -31.49
N ASN A 458 32.53 -9.31 -32.12
CA ASN A 458 33.96 -9.01 -32.11
C ASN A 458 34.57 -9.01 -30.70
N ARG A 459 34.16 -9.97 -29.86
CA ARG A 459 34.66 -10.15 -28.49
C ARG A 459 35.35 -11.50 -28.33
N ALA A 460 36.41 -11.52 -27.54
CA ALA A 460 37.20 -12.72 -27.25
C ALA A 460 36.50 -13.70 -26.29
N ARG A 461 35.50 -13.23 -25.52
CA ARG A 461 34.74 -14.05 -24.58
C ARG A 461 33.27 -13.61 -24.47
N PRO A 462 32.35 -14.55 -24.17
CA PRO A 462 30.95 -14.22 -23.91
C PRO A 462 30.74 -13.42 -22.62
N THR A 463 29.76 -12.52 -22.65
CA THR A 463 29.18 -11.88 -21.47
C THR A 463 28.02 -12.70 -20.91
N PRO A 464 27.56 -12.41 -19.67
CA PRO A 464 26.31 -12.96 -19.15
C PRO A 464 25.11 -12.75 -20.10
N TYR A 465 25.12 -11.69 -20.90
CA TYR A 465 24.07 -11.38 -21.87
C TYR A 465 24.16 -12.24 -23.14
N ASP A 466 25.37 -12.53 -23.65
CA ASP A 466 25.56 -13.53 -24.71
C ASP A 466 25.07 -14.91 -24.28
N PHE A 467 25.40 -15.28 -23.04
CA PHE A 467 24.95 -16.53 -22.46
C PHE A 467 23.43 -16.60 -22.35
N ALA A 468 22.78 -15.52 -21.88
CA ALA A 468 21.33 -15.46 -21.79
C ALA A 468 20.66 -15.55 -23.18
N ASP A 469 21.19 -14.84 -24.18
CA ASP A 469 20.74 -14.92 -25.58
C ASP A 469 20.89 -16.33 -26.14
N ALA A 470 22.03 -16.97 -25.90
CA ALA A 470 22.27 -18.36 -26.31
C ALA A 470 21.31 -19.32 -25.61
N ALA A 471 21.09 -19.16 -24.30
CA ALA A 471 20.17 -20.00 -23.53
C ALA A 471 18.74 -19.92 -24.03
N VAL A 472 18.22 -18.70 -24.25
CA VAL A 472 16.88 -18.49 -24.83
C VAL A 472 16.83 -19.12 -26.22
N THR A 473 17.81 -18.86 -27.08
CA THR A 473 17.85 -19.36 -28.46
C THR A 473 17.87 -20.89 -28.53
N CYS A 474 18.67 -21.55 -27.69
CA CYS A 474 18.84 -23.00 -27.74
C CYS A 474 17.74 -23.77 -27.00
N ILE A 475 17.19 -23.22 -25.90
CA ILE A 475 16.29 -23.95 -24.99
C ILE A 475 14.82 -23.55 -25.19
N GLU A 476 14.53 -22.27 -25.41
CA GLU A 476 13.16 -21.75 -25.43
C GLU A 476 12.54 -21.87 -26.82
N LYS A 477 11.98 -23.05 -27.10
CA LYS A 477 11.21 -23.30 -28.35
C LYS A 477 9.78 -22.81 -28.26
N ASP A 478 9.13 -23.11 -27.13
CA ASP A 478 7.80 -22.66 -26.74
C ASP A 478 7.82 -22.29 -25.25
N VAL A 479 7.01 -21.30 -24.85
CA VAL A 479 6.83 -20.94 -23.44
C VAL A 479 6.00 -21.99 -22.73
N VAL A 480 6.46 -22.49 -21.59
CA VAL A 480 5.70 -23.43 -20.76
C VAL A 480 4.64 -22.67 -19.96
N PRO A 481 3.33 -22.88 -20.17
CA PRO A 481 2.29 -22.11 -19.49
C PRO A 481 2.39 -22.22 -17.96
N GLY A 482 2.34 -21.07 -17.28
CA GLY A 482 2.40 -20.99 -15.81
C GLY A 482 3.79 -21.25 -15.22
N ARG A 483 4.84 -21.34 -16.04
CA ARG A 483 6.24 -21.46 -15.59
C ARG A 483 7.04 -20.23 -15.99
N ARG A 484 8.22 -20.07 -15.38
CA ARG A 484 9.14 -18.97 -15.68
C ARG A 484 9.82 -19.25 -17.02
N ASP A 485 9.93 -18.21 -17.86
CA ASP A 485 10.64 -18.27 -19.13
C ASP A 485 12.15 -18.49 -18.94
N VAL A 486 12.86 -18.90 -20.00
CA VAL A 486 14.30 -19.19 -19.90
C VAL A 486 15.07 -17.91 -19.56
N ARG A 487 14.62 -16.75 -20.03
CA ARG A 487 15.21 -15.45 -19.69
C ARG A 487 15.21 -15.21 -18.17
N ARG A 488 14.07 -15.37 -17.50
CA ARG A 488 13.96 -15.21 -16.04
C ARG A 488 14.78 -16.27 -15.30
N LEU A 489 14.93 -17.46 -15.87
CA LEU A 489 15.80 -18.50 -15.30
C LEU A 489 17.30 -18.14 -15.42
N CYS A 490 17.72 -17.49 -16.51
CA CYS A 490 19.06 -16.94 -16.65
C CYS A 490 19.33 -15.85 -15.61
N GLU A 491 18.38 -14.93 -15.37
CA GLU A 491 18.49 -13.91 -14.32
C GLU A 491 18.68 -14.54 -12.93
N ILE A 492 17.90 -15.60 -12.62
CA ILE A 492 18.04 -16.35 -11.36
C ILE A 492 19.41 -17.03 -11.27
N LEU A 493 19.91 -17.59 -12.37
CA LEU A 493 21.17 -18.32 -12.40
C LEU A 493 22.38 -17.41 -12.23
N LEU A 494 22.40 -16.26 -12.92
CA LEU A 494 23.51 -15.31 -12.91
C LEU A 494 23.64 -14.53 -11.59
N GLY A 495 22.82 -14.89 -10.60
CA GLY A 495 23.01 -14.56 -9.20
C GLY A 495 21.68 -14.37 -8.46
N GLY A 496 20.57 -14.25 -9.18
CA GLY A 496 19.22 -14.07 -8.63
C GLY A 496 19.08 -12.79 -7.82
N ASP A 497 17.85 -12.44 -7.45
CA ASP A 497 17.68 -11.29 -6.57
C ASP A 497 18.12 -11.66 -5.14
N ARG A 498 19.20 -11.01 -4.66
CA ARG A 498 19.65 -11.17 -3.28
C ARG A 498 19.01 -10.09 -2.43
N ILE A 499 18.16 -10.53 -1.50
CA ILE A 499 17.48 -9.65 -0.57
C ILE A 499 18.24 -9.67 0.75
N GLY A 500 18.59 -8.49 1.26
CA GLY A 500 19.18 -8.37 2.59
C GLY A 500 18.15 -8.42 3.71
N GLN A 501 18.63 -8.29 4.94
CA GLN A 501 17.81 -8.39 6.14
C GLN A 501 18.30 -7.40 7.19
N VAL A 502 17.36 -6.67 7.78
CA VAL A 502 17.63 -5.86 8.97
C VAL A 502 17.53 -6.79 10.17
N GLY A 503 18.61 -6.93 10.93
CA GLY A 503 18.61 -7.75 12.14
C GLY A 503 17.85 -7.09 13.27
N TYR A 504 17.49 -7.90 14.26
CA TYR A 504 16.61 -7.53 15.36
C TYR A 504 17.06 -6.25 16.10
N ASP A 505 18.36 -6.10 16.39
CA ASP A 505 18.88 -4.96 17.14
C ASP A 505 18.80 -3.63 16.37
N ALA A 506 18.83 -3.69 15.03
CA ALA A 506 18.66 -2.53 14.16
C ALA A 506 17.18 -2.22 13.83
N LEU A 507 16.22 -3.02 14.31
CA LEU A 507 14.80 -2.74 14.09
C LEU A 507 14.32 -1.58 14.98
N PRO A 508 13.37 -0.76 14.50
CA PRO A 508 12.68 0.21 15.35
C PRO A 508 12.04 -0.46 16.57
N PRO A 509 11.93 0.26 17.71
CA PRO A 509 11.32 -0.28 18.93
C PRO A 509 9.95 -0.93 18.72
N LEU A 510 9.08 -0.33 17.91
CA LEU A 510 7.76 -0.88 17.57
C LEU A 510 7.86 -2.23 16.85
N ALA A 511 8.78 -2.36 15.89
CA ALA A 511 8.97 -3.61 15.16
C ALA A 511 9.53 -4.72 16.07
N ARG A 512 10.41 -4.37 17.02
CA ARG A 512 10.87 -5.31 18.07
C ARG A 512 9.72 -5.74 18.99
N ASP A 513 8.93 -4.80 19.49
CA ASP A 513 7.76 -5.08 20.34
C ASP A 513 6.80 -6.08 19.67
N VAL A 514 6.55 -5.91 18.36
CA VAL A 514 5.72 -6.85 17.59
C VAL A 514 6.32 -8.27 17.58
N LEU A 515 7.61 -8.40 17.32
CA LEU A 515 8.28 -9.71 17.29
C LEU A 515 8.30 -10.36 18.68
N ASP A 516 8.54 -9.57 19.73
CA ASP A 516 8.59 -10.05 21.11
C ASP A 516 7.22 -10.52 21.60
N ARG A 517 6.15 -9.77 21.29
CA ARG A 517 4.77 -10.13 21.65
C ARG A 517 4.25 -11.36 20.90
N LEU A 518 4.81 -11.67 19.73
CA LEU A 518 4.48 -12.87 18.95
C LEU A 518 5.40 -14.06 19.25
N GLN A 519 6.43 -13.89 20.07
CA GLN A 519 7.35 -14.96 20.48
C GLN A 519 6.65 -16.22 21.03
N PRO A 520 5.53 -16.13 21.78
CA PRO A 520 4.81 -17.32 22.26
C PRO A 520 4.30 -18.26 21.16
N LEU A 521 4.16 -17.78 19.92
CA LEU A 521 3.79 -18.63 18.78
C LEU A 521 4.88 -19.65 18.42
N GLY A 522 6.13 -19.45 18.88
CA GLY A 522 7.25 -20.34 18.58
C GLY A 522 7.66 -20.37 17.11
N LEU A 523 7.29 -19.34 16.34
CA LEU A 523 7.53 -19.25 14.89
C LEU A 523 8.77 -18.39 14.58
N ALA A 524 9.47 -18.75 13.51
CA ALA A 524 10.60 -17.96 13.01
C ALA A 524 10.10 -16.83 12.10
N LEU A 525 9.52 -15.79 12.72
CA LEU A 525 8.85 -14.67 12.03
C LEU A 525 9.82 -13.73 11.28
N ASP A 526 11.11 -13.83 11.57
CA ASP A 526 12.19 -13.14 10.86
C ASP A 526 12.46 -13.75 9.47
N LYS A 527 12.02 -14.99 9.22
CA LYS A 527 12.18 -15.66 7.94
C LYS A 527 11.20 -15.10 6.91
N ARG A 528 11.64 -15.05 5.65
CA ARG A 528 10.82 -14.61 4.50
C ARG A 528 9.75 -15.62 4.07
N THR A 529 9.83 -16.87 4.53
CA THR A 529 8.85 -17.91 4.23
C THR A 529 7.59 -17.71 5.05
N VAL A 530 6.43 -18.04 4.47
CA VAL A 530 5.15 -18.00 5.18
C VAL A 530 5.20 -18.97 6.35
N GLN A 531 4.97 -18.47 7.57
CA GLN A 531 4.84 -19.23 8.79
C GLN A 531 3.35 -19.43 9.09
N ARG A 532 2.93 -20.67 9.34
CA ARG A 532 1.54 -20.95 9.71
C ARG A 532 1.39 -20.97 11.22
N ALA A 533 0.51 -20.13 11.75
CA ALA A 533 0.15 -20.11 13.17
C ALA A 533 -1.23 -20.76 13.37
N LEU A 534 -1.33 -21.64 14.35
CA LEU A 534 -2.59 -22.25 14.80
C LEU A 534 -2.79 -21.86 16.26
N LEU A 535 -3.89 -21.17 16.54
CA LEU A 535 -4.22 -20.68 17.88
C LEU A 535 -5.47 -21.40 18.35
N ASP A 536 -5.36 -22.15 19.43
CA ASP A 536 -6.51 -22.67 20.18
C ASP A 536 -6.65 -21.84 21.46
N LEU A 537 -7.52 -20.83 21.43
CA LEU A 537 -7.69 -19.86 22.50
C LEU A 537 -8.49 -20.43 23.68
N ALA A 538 -9.19 -21.56 23.50
CA ALA A 538 -9.82 -22.27 24.61
C ALA A 538 -8.79 -23.10 25.39
N ALA A 539 -7.90 -23.81 24.69
CA ALA A 539 -6.87 -24.62 25.31
C ALA A 539 -5.68 -23.79 25.83
N GLN A 540 -5.33 -22.69 25.16
CA GLN A 540 -4.17 -21.83 25.46
C GLN A 540 -4.58 -20.35 25.52
N PRO A 541 -5.23 -19.90 26.61
CA PRO A 541 -5.72 -18.51 26.75
C PRO A 541 -4.64 -17.44 26.64
N GLU A 542 -3.39 -17.76 26.96
CA GLU A 542 -2.23 -16.87 26.84
C GLU A 542 -1.95 -16.42 25.40
N LEU A 543 -2.35 -17.21 24.40
CA LEU A 543 -2.24 -16.85 22.98
C LEU A 543 -3.24 -15.77 22.57
N GLY A 544 -4.21 -15.42 23.43
CA GLY A 544 -5.17 -14.35 23.19
C GLY A 544 -4.49 -13.00 22.89
N ARG A 545 -3.37 -12.71 23.56
CA ARG A 545 -2.57 -11.50 23.29
C ARG A 545 -1.93 -11.50 21.90
N CYS A 546 -1.53 -12.68 21.41
CA CYS A 546 -1.02 -12.82 20.04
C CYS A 546 -2.16 -12.63 19.03
N SER A 547 -3.34 -13.21 19.27
CA SER A 547 -4.53 -12.99 18.43
C SER A 547 -4.88 -11.49 18.35
N ASP A 548 -4.92 -10.79 19.49
CA ASP A 548 -5.18 -9.35 19.54
C ASP A 548 -4.20 -8.55 18.67
N LEU A 549 -2.91 -8.85 18.79
CA LEU A 549 -1.87 -8.22 17.97
C LEU A 549 -2.03 -8.56 16.48
N LEU A 550 -2.30 -9.81 16.11
CA LEU A 550 -2.47 -10.23 14.71
C LEU A 550 -3.65 -9.52 14.03
N TRP A 551 -4.75 -9.30 14.74
CA TRP A 551 -5.90 -8.56 14.22
C TRP A 551 -5.61 -7.06 14.01
N ILE A 552 -4.77 -6.46 14.86
CA ILE A 552 -4.27 -5.08 14.66
C ILE A 552 -3.33 -5.04 13.45
N LEU A 553 -2.34 -5.95 13.39
CA LEU A 553 -1.38 -6.01 12.28
C LEU A 553 -2.06 -6.26 10.94
N ARG A 554 -3.12 -7.07 10.90
CA ARG A 554 -3.96 -7.27 9.71
C ARG A 554 -4.56 -5.95 9.18
N HIS A 555 -4.88 -5.01 10.06
CA HIS A 555 -5.41 -3.71 9.68
C HIS A 555 -4.30 -2.74 9.25
N LEU A 556 -3.10 -2.85 9.83
CA LEU A 556 -1.99 -1.91 9.60
C LEU A 556 -1.07 -2.29 8.42
N LEU A 557 -0.89 -3.59 8.17
CA LEU A 557 0.05 -4.15 7.19
C LEU A 557 -0.66 -4.60 5.91
N PRO A 558 0.08 -4.80 4.80
CA PRO A 558 -0.48 -5.37 3.58
C PRO A 558 -1.20 -6.71 3.82
N PRO A 559 -2.29 -7.02 3.09
CA PRO A 559 -3.12 -8.22 3.32
C PRO A 559 -2.35 -9.55 3.28
N ALA A 560 -1.23 -9.61 2.57
CA ALA A 560 -0.36 -10.78 2.47
C ALA A 560 0.57 -10.98 3.69
N ALA A 561 0.81 -9.93 4.50
CA ALA A 561 1.70 -10.00 5.65
C ALA A 561 1.10 -10.79 6.82
N VAL A 562 -0.20 -10.58 7.08
CA VAL A 562 -0.96 -11.24 8.14
C VAL A 562 -2.33 -11.65 7.60
N ARG A 563 -2.42 -12.90 7.15
CA ARG A 563 -3.60 -13.43 6.45
C ARG A 563 -4.33 -14.47 7.31
N PRO A 564 -5.59 -14.22 7.73
CA PRO A 564 -6.40 -15.23 8.39
C PRO A 564 -6.86 -16.27 7.37
N ILE A 565 -6.71 -17.55 7.71
CA ILE A 565 -7.28 -18.70 7.00
C ILE A 565 -8.59 -19.11 7.68
N MET A 566 -8.59 -19.14 9.00
CA MET A 566 -9.76 -19.45 9.84
C MET A 566 -9.77 -18.45 11.01
N GLY A 567 -10.97 -18.03 11.40
CA GLY A 567 -11.18 -17.11 12.50
C GLY A 567 -11.78 -15.79 12.02
N GLU A 568 -12.62 -15.22 12.86
CA GLU A 568 -13.28 -13.94 12.65
C GLU A 568 -13.31 -13.11 13.93
N ARG A 569 -13.23 -11.79 13.74
CA ARG A 569 -13.35 -10.80 14.80
C ARG A 569 -14.41 -9.79 14.42
N ARG A 570 -15.57 -9.89 15.07
CA ARG A 570 -16.75 -9.04 14.87
C ARG A 570 -17.15 -8.39 16.20
N LEU A 571 -18.03 -7.39 16.16
CA LEU A 571 -18.56 -6.80 17.38
C LEU A 571 -19.19 -7.87 18.29
N GLY A 572 -18.72 -7.98 19.52
CA GLY A 572 -19.21 -8.96 20.50
C GLY A 572 -18.87 -10.43 20.20
N HIS A 573 -18.09 -10.72 19.15
CA HIS A 573 -17.72 -12.08 18.79
C HIS A 573 -16.21 -12.22 18.55
N ARG A 574 -15.59 -13.18 19.24
CA ARG A 574 -14.20 -13.59 19.07
C ARG A 574 -14.18 -15.09 18.80
N SER A 575 -13.41 -15.50 17.79
CA SER A 575 -13.24 -16.91 17.49
C SER A 575 -12.47 -17.63 18.59
N VAL A 576 -12.84 -18.87 18.88
CA VAL A 576 -12.16 -19.71 19.88
C VAL A 576 -10.93 -20.39 19.29
N GLN A 577 -10.94 -20.63 17.97
CA GLN A 577 -9.81 -21.16 17.21
C GLN A 577 -9.53 -20.27 16.01
N GLU A 578 -8.25 -20.04 15.73
CA GLU A 578 -7.80 -19.23 14.61
C GLU A 578 -6.63 -19.90 13.88
N SER A 579 -6.55 -19.69 12.58
CA SER A 579 -5.42 -20.12 11.75
C SER A 579 -4.95 -18.96 10.88
N TRP A 580 -3.64 -18.75 10.85
CA TRP A 580 -3.03 -17.61 10.17
C TRP A 580 -1.85 -18.04 9.29
N ASP A 581 -1.70 -17.37 8.16
CA ASP A 581 -0.46 -17.33 7.39
C ASP A 581 0.24 -15.99 7.67
N LEU A 582 1.45 -16.06 8.22
CA LEU A 582 2.27 -14.92 8.62
C LEU A 582 3.51 -14.81 7.74
N ALA A 583 3.71 -13.65 7.11
CA ALA A 583 4.83 -13.36 6.22
C ALA A 583 5.59 -12.10 6.65
N LEU A 584 5.75 -11.89 7.97
CA LEU A 584 6.35 -10.68 8.53
C LEU A 584 7.79 -10.44 8.04
N GLY A 585 8.63 -11.48 7.97
CA GLY A 585 9.99 -11.36 7.42
C GLY A 585 10.03 -11.00 5.93
N ARG A 586 9.00 -11.36 5.15
CA ARG A 586 8.86 -10.89 3.75
C ARG A 586 8.49 -9.41 3.70
N HIS A 587 7.56 -9.00 4.56
CA HIS A 587 7.05 -7.63 4.65
C HIS A 587 7.72 -6.80 5.77
N GLN A 588 9.01 -7.06 6.04
CA GLN A 588 9.74 -6.43 7.14
C GLN A 588 9.81 -4.91 6.99
N ARG A 589 9.90 -4.38 5.75
CA ARG A 589 9.83 -2.95 5.49
C ARG A 589 8.54 -2.31 6.02
N ALA A 590 7.38 -2.89 5.67
CA ALA A 590 6.09 -2.35 6.11
C ALA A 590 5.97 -2.35 7.65
N LEU A 591 6.55 -3.35 8.32
CA LEU A 591 6.63 -3.39 9.78
C LEU A 591 7.57 -2.31 10.37
N ILE A 592 8.73 -2.08 9.74
CA ILE A 592 9.68 -1.03 10.12
C ILE A 592 9.03 0.35 9.97
N GLU A 593 8.31 0.58 8.87
CA GLU A 593 7.66 1.86 8.57
C GLU A 593 6.57 2.23 9.58
N LEU A 594 5.92 1.26 10.24
CA LEU A 594 5.00 1.56 11.35
C LEU A 594 5.71 2.29 12.50
N GLY A 595 7.01 2.01 12.73
CA GLY A 595 7.83 2.74 13.71
C GLY A 595 8.04 4.22 13.35
N TYR A 596 7.82 4.60 12.08
CA TYR A 596 7.81 5.99 11.65
C TYR A 596 6.47 6.69 11.83
N GLU A 597 5.44 6.00 12.32
CA GLU A 597 4.16 6.62 12.67
C GLU A 597 4.04 6.77 14.19
N GLY A 598 4.35 5.71 14.96
CA GLY A 598 4.17 5.70 16.41
C GLY A 598 5.13 4.76 17.15
N VAL A 599 5.01 4.71 18.49
CA VAL A 599 5.85 3.84 19.33
C VAL A 599 5.24 2.47 19.60
N THR A 600 3.90 2.34 19.48
CA THR A 600 3.18 1.05 19.56
C THR A 600 2.20 0.91 18.40
N VAL A 601 1.85 -0.33 18.03
CA VAL A 601 0.88 -0.60 16.95
C VAL A 601 -0.51 -0.07 17.29
N GLU A 602 -0.89 -0.08 18.58
CA GLU A 602 -2.15 0.45 19.08
C GLU A 602 -2.23 1.96 18.84
N GLN A 603 -1.14 2.69 19.13
CA GLN A 603 -1.06 4.13 18.89
C GLN A 603 -1.14 4.46 17.39
N VAL A 604 -0.43 3.70 16.55
CA VAL A 604 -0.47 3.88 15.10
C VAL A 604 -1.89 3.68 14.57
N LEU A 605 -2.58 2.62 15.02
CA LEU A 605 -3.98 2.38 14.67
C LEU A 605 -4.88 3.52 15.14
N GLU A 606 -4.78 3.95 16.40
CA GLU A 606 -5.56 5.08 16.92
C GLU A 606 -5.37 6.35 16.08
N GLN A 607 -4.13 6.69 15.71
CA GLN A 607 -3.83 7.85 14.88
C GLN A 607 -4.40 7.74 13.47
N ARG A 608 -4.30 6.57 12.83
CA ARG A 608 -4.87 6.34 11.50
C ARG A 608 -6.39 6.44 11.51
N LEU A 609 -7.06 5.90 12.53
CA LEU A 609 -8.51 6.05 12.70
C LEU A 609 -8.92 7.52 12.90
N ARG A 610 -8.21 8.28 13.75
CA ARG A 610 -8.45 9.72 13.94
C ARG A 610 -8.26 10.52 12.64
N ARG A 611 -7.24 10.19 11.86
CA ARG A 611 -6.94 10.87 10.59
C ARG A 611 -8.02 10.58 9.55
N ALA A 612 -8.47 9.33 9.44
CA ALA A 612 -9.50 8.91 8.50
C ALA A 612 -10.83 9.68 8.65
N VAL A 613 -11.22 10.03 9.87
CA VAL A 613 -12.49 10.75 10.13
C VAL A 613 -12.36 12.28 10.12
N ARG A 614 -11.14 12.81 10.01
CA ARG A 614 -10.84 14.26 9.95
C ARG A 614 -10.41 14.72 8.56
N GLY A 615 -10.23 13.80 7.61
CA GLY A 615 -9.90 14.12 6.22
C GLY A 615 -11.02 14.88 5.50
N PRO A 616 -10.71 15.51 4.35
CA PRO A 616 -11.70 16.25 3.57
C PRO A 616 -12.83 15.36 3.03
N ASP A 617 -12.50 14.11 2.69
CA ASP A 617 -13.45 13.11 2.16
C ASP A 617 -14.04 12.22 3.26
N ALA A 618 -13.96 12.64 4.52
CA ALA A 618 -14.48 11.86 5.65
C ALA A 618 -16.02 11.81 5.62
N THR A 619 -16.58 10.61 5.77
CA THR A 619 -18.04 10.39 5.77
C THR A 619 -18.53 9.78 7.07
N ALA A 620 -19.84 9.90 7.35
CA ALA A 620 -20.45 9.30 8.53
C ALA A 620 -20.29 7.77 8.55
N SER A 621 -20.41 7.11 7.39
CA SER A 621 -20.14 5.67 7.23
C SER A 621 -18.70 5.32 7.60
N GLY A 622 -17.72 6.10 7.12
CA GLY A 622 -16.31 5.93 7.47
C GLY A 622 -16.04 6.12 8.97
N ALA A 623 -16.69 7.09 9.61
CA ALA A 623 -16.56 7.30 11.05
C ALA A 623 -17.20 6.18 11.87
N LEU A 624 -18.37 5.66 11.49
CA LEU A 624 -18.96 4.47 12.12
C LEU A 624 -18.06 3.23 11.94
N ALA A 625 -17.41 3.07 10.78
CA ALA A 625 -16.43 2.01 10.58
C ALA A 625 -15.25 2.14 11.54
N ALA A 626 -14.73 3.35 11.73
CA ALA A 626 -13.66 3.63 12.67
C ALA A 626 -14.07 3.35 14.14
N VAL A 627 -15.33 3.62 14.50
CA VAL A 627 -15.91 3.23 15.79
C VAL A 627 -15.94 1.71 15.96
N GLU A 628 -16.42 0.96 14.96
CA GLU A 628 -16.41 -0.51 14.99
C GLU A 628 -14.98 -1.06 15.17
N ASP A 629 -14.02 -0.46 14.45
CA ASP A 629 -12.60 -0.82 14.53
C ASP A 629 -11.99 -0.51 15.90
N ALA A 630 -12.31 0.65 16.49
CA ALA A 630 -11.85 1.03 17.82
C ALA A 630 -12.40 0.08 18.90
N ILE A 631 -13.67 -0.30 18.83
CA ILE A 631 -14.27 -1.29 19.77
C ILE A 631 -13.61 -2.65 19.58
N ARG A 632 -13.49 -3.13 18.34
CA ARG A 632 -13.03 -4.51 18.11
C ARG A 632 -11.53 -4.65 18.36
N LEU A 633 -10.70 -3.66 18.05
CA LEU A 633 -9.23 -3.79 18.05
C LEU A 633 -8.52 -3.13 19.23
N LEU A 634 -9.03 -1.99 19.72
CA LEU A 634 -8.32 -1.18 20.72
C LEU A 634 -8.99 -1.21 22.10
N ASP A 635 -10.29 -1.54 22.17
CA ASP A 635 -11.08 -1.54 23.40
C ASP A 635 -10.94 -0.24 24.21
N SER A 636 -10.98 0.90 23.51
CA SER A 636 -10.76 2.25 24.07
C SER A 636 -12.06 3.06 24.08
N PRO A 637 -12.79 3.14 25.22
CA PRO A 637 -14.06 3.85 25.30
C PRO A 637 -13.95 5.33 24.92
N ARG A 638 -12.86 5.99 25.36
CA ARG A 638 -12.61 7.41 25.06
C ARG A 638 -12.47 7.67 23.55
N LEU A 639 -11.76 6.80 22.84
CA LEU A 639 -11.59 6.93 21.38
C LEU A 639 -12.91 6.67 20.67
N VAL A 640 -13.67 5.68 21.13
CA VAL A 640 -15.01 5.36 20.61
C VAL A 640 -15.96 6.54 20.75
N ASP A 641 -15.98 7.21 21.91
CA ASP A 641 -16.79 8.41 22.13
C ASP A 641 -16.36 9.57 21.23
N GLU A 642 -15.05 9.79 21.06
CA GLU A 642 -14.52 10.83 20.18
C GLU A 642 -14.89 10.59 18.70
N LEU A 643 -14.66 9.37 18.19
CA LEU A 643 -14.99 9.00 16.81
C LEU A 643 -16.50 8.98 16.60
N GLY A 644 -17.27 8.57 17.62
CA GLY A 644 -18.73 8.58 17.63
C GLY A 644 -19.29 9.99 17.54
N ALA A 645 -18.78 10.94 18.33
CA ALA A 645 -19.15 12.35 18.23
C ALA A 645 -18.85 12.91 16.83
N ARG A 646 -17.68 12.57 16.26
CA ARG A 646 -17.33 12.95 14.89
C ARG A 646 -18.28 12.36 13.85
N ALA A 647 -18.77 11.13 14.06
CA ALA A 647 -19.78 10.54 13.18
C ALA A 647 -21.09 11.34 13.19
N VAL A 648 -21.51 11.86 14.35
CA VAL A 648 -22.68 12.74 14.46
C VAL A 648 -22.49 14.03 13.66
N ASP A 649 -21.33 14.69 13.81
CA ASP A 649 -21.01 15.91 13.07
C ASP A 649 -21.02 15.68 11.56
N LEU A 650 -20.42 14.57 11.10
CA LEU A 650 -20.36 14.21 9.68
C LEU A 650 -21.74 13.90 9.11
N LEU A 651 -22.60 13.21 9.88
CA LEU A 651 -23.98 12.94 9.48
C LEU A 651 -24.79 14.24 9.38
N ALA A 652 -24.64 15.17 10.33
CA ALA A 652 -25.33 16.45 10.29
C ALA A 652 -24.90 17.33 9.11
N ALA A 653 -23.65 17.20 8.67
CA ALA A 653 -23.08 17.94 7.55
C ALA A 653 -23.29 17.26 6.18
N GLU A 654 -23.81 16.03 6.16
CA GLU A 654 -24.06 15.27 4.94
C GLU A 654 -25.06 16.01 4.04
N ARG A 655 -24.81 16.05 2.73
CA ARG A 655 -25.68 16.72 1.76
C ARG A 655 -26.27 15.77 0.73
N THR A 656 -25.64 14.61 0.57
CA THR A 656 -26.11 13.52 -0.27
C THR A 656 -26.53 12.36 0.62
N VAL A 657 -27.03 11.28 0.02
CA VAL A 657 -27.50 10.10 0.75
C VAL A 657 -26.81 8.84 0.23
N ASP A 658 -25.65 9.01 -0.40
CA ASP A 658 -24.90 7.95 -1.08
C ASP A 658 -24.46 6.86 -0.10
N ASP A 659 -24.07 7.28 1.11
CA ASP A 659 -23.58 6.42 2.19
C ASP A 659 -24.70 5.89 3.10
N ALA A 660 -25.96 6.29 2.89
CA ALA A 660 -27.09 5.89 3.75
C ALA A 660 -27.21 4.35 3.95
N PRO A 661 -27.00 3.49 2.93
CA PRO A 661 -27.01 2.03 3.13
C PRO A 661 -25.95 1.54 4.12
N ASP A 662 -24.73 2.07 4.03
CA ASP A 662 -23.64 1.66 4.92
C ASP A 662 -23.80 2.26 6.32
N VAL A 663 -24.29 3.50 6.42
CA VAL A 663 -24.67 4.13 7.70
C VAL A 663 -25.70 3.27 8.42
N LEU A 664 -26.81 2.90 7.75
CA LEU A 664 -27.88 2.07 8.32
C LEU A 664 -27.35 0.72 8.80
N ARG A 665 -26.57 0.03 7.97
CA ARG A 665 -26.01 -1.29 8.29
C ARG A 665 -25.10 -1.23 9.51
N ARG A 666 -24.23 -0.24 9.61
CA ARG A 666 -23.26 -0.09 10.71
C ARG A 666 -23.93 0.35 12.00
N ILE A 667 -24.81 1.35 11.98
CA ILE A 667 -25.49 1.81 13.19
C ILE A 667 -26.37 0.71 13.80
N ARG A 668 -27.06 -0.09 12.97
CA ARG A 668 -27.84 -1.25 13.47
C ARG A 668 -26.95 -2.27 14.18
N ARG A 669 -25.77 -2.56 13.64
CA ARG A 669 -24.79 -3.48 14.27
C ARG A 669 -24.27 -2.93 15.60
N LEU A 670 -23.95 -1.63 15.64
CA LEU A 670 -23.48 -0.96 16.86
C LEU A 670 -24.57 -0.91 17.94
N LEU A 671 -25.81 -0.58 17.58
CA LEU A 671 -26.95 -0.61 18.50
C LEU A 671 -27.22 -2.01 19.04
N ALA A 672 -27.19 -3.03 18.18
CA ALA A 672 -27.34 -4.42 18.60
C ALA A 672 -26.22 -4.83 19.56
N HIS A 673 -24.98 -4.41 19.29
CA HIS A 673 -23.85 -4.62 20.20
C HIS A 673 -24.09 -3.97 21.56
N TYR A 674 -24.34 -2.66 21.62
CA TYR A 674 -24.53 -1.95 22.89
C TYR A 674 -25.74 -2.44 23.69
N ARG A 675 -26.83 -2.85 23.03
CA ARG A 675 -27.98 -3.47 23.71
C ARG A 675 -27.62 -4.81 24.37
N ALA A 676 -26.66 -5.54 23.83
CA ALA A 676 -26.21 -6.81 24.37
C ALA A 676 -25.11 -6.67 25.42
N THR A 677 -24.28 -5.63 25.33
CA THR A 677 -23.04 -5.51 26.12
C THR A 677 -23.02 -4.38 27.15
N ALA A 678 -23.87 -3.37 27.02
CA ALA A 678 -23.85 -2.18 27.88
C ALA A 678 -25.18 -1.99 28.64
N PRO A 679 -25.14 -1.52 29.90
CA PRO A 679 -26.34 -1.27 30.69
C PRO A 679 -27.14 -0.04 30.19
N ALA A 680 -26.49 0.88 29.48
CA ALA A 680 -27.11 2.06 28.90
C ALA A 680 -26.46 2.40 27.55
N LEU A 681 -27.20 3.11 26.69
CA LEU A 681 -26.72 3.53 25.38
C LEU A 681 -25.69 4.66 25.49
N PRO A 682 -24.56 4.62 24.77
CA PRO A 682 -23.58 5.71 24.78
C PRO A 682 -24.18 7.05 24.31
N PRO A 683 -23.78 8.19 24.89
CA PRO A 683 -24.32 9.50 24.55
C PRO A 683 -24.20 9.86 23.06
N TRP A 684 -23.06 9.57 22.44
CA TRP A 684 -22.87 9.84 21.00
C TRP A 684 -23.81 9.00 20.14
N CYS A 685 -24.16 7.78 20.57
CA CYS A 685 -25.03 6.89 19.81
C CYS A 685 -26.48 7.36 19.90
N ALA A 686 -26.92 7.80 21.08
CA ALA A 686 -28.20 8.48 21.25
C ALA A 686 -28.29 9.74 20.37
N ALA A 687 -27.24 10.58 20.39
CA ALA A 687 -27.14 11.76 19.54
C ALA A 687 -27.14 11.43 18.05
N PHE A 688 -26.46 10.35 17.64
CA PHE A 688 -26.44 9.90 16.24
C PHE A 688 -27.84 9.51 15.76
N VAL A 689 -28.61 8.80 16.59
CA VAL A 689 -29.99 8.43 16.26
C VAL A 689 -30.88 9.67 16.14
N THR A 690 -30.83 10.59 17.11
CA THR A 690 -31.67 11.81 17.07
C THR A 690 -31.30 12.73 15.91
N THR A 691 -30.01 12.93 15.66
CA THR A 691 -29.50 13.74 14.55
C THR A 691 -29.85 13.11 13.22
N GLY A 692 -29.61 11.81 13.05
CA GLY A 692 -29.93 11.09 11.82
C GLY A 692 -31.43 11.06 11.51
N TYR A 693 -32.26 10.92 12.53
CA TYR A 693 -33.71 10.94 12.37
C TYR A 693 -34.20 12.30 11.85
N ALA A 694 -33.78 13.40 12.50
CA ALA A 694 -34.12 14.74 12.04
C ALA A 694 -33.52 15.05 10.65
N HIS A 695 -32.27 14.66 10.42
CA HIS A 695 -31.53 14.93 9.19
C HIS A 695 -32.15 14.20 7.99
N TYR A 696 -32.42 12.89 8.10
CA TYR A 696 -33.04 12.14 7.01
C TYR A 696 -34.51 12.49 6.80
N CYS A 697 -35.26 12.90 7.83
CA CYS A 697 -36.59 13.50 7.61
C CYS A 697 -36.47 14.78 6.75
N THR A 698 -35.46 15.60 6.99
CA THR A 698 -35.22 16.84 6.22
C THR A 698 -34.80 16.55 4.78
N LEU A 699 -33.95 15.54 4.55
CA LEU A 699 -33.45 15.20 3.21
C LEU A 699 -34.42 14.34 2.37
N LEU A 700 -35.33 13.59 3.01
CA LEU A 700 -36.18 12.62 2.29
C LEU A 700 -36.96 13.23 1.11
N PRO A 701 -37.66 14.38 1.24
CA PRO A 701 -38.44 14.95 0.13
C PRO A 701 -37.60 15.28 -1.10
N THR A 702 -36.38 15.78 -0.91
CA THR A 702 -35.47 16.14 -2.01
C THR A 702 -34.78 14.90 -2.58
N ALA A 703 -34.27 14.01 -1.72
CA ALA A 703 -33.55 12.80 -2.13
C ALA A 703 -34.45 11.83 -2.92
N ILE A 704 -35.71 11.66 -2.52
CA ILE A 704 -36.63 10.76 -3.22
C ILE A 704 -37.09 11.33 -4.57
N ALA A 705 -37.12 12.66 -4.73
CA ALA A 705 -37.47 13.31 -5.99
C ALA A 705 -36.29 13.41 -6.96
N ALA A 706 -35.05 13.51 -6.44
CA ALA A 706 -33.85 13.71 -7.25
C ALA A 706 -33.56 12.50 -8.15
N GLU A 707 -33.35 12.73 -9.45
CA GLU A 707 -33.12 11.64 -10.43
C GLU A 707 -31.84 10.85 -10.13
N GLU A 708 -30.77 11.56 -9.75
CA GLU A 708 -29.43 11.02 -9.44
C GLU A 708 -29.39 10.10 -8.21
N THR A 709 -30.35 10.22 -7.28
CA THR A 709 -30.37 9.38 -6.07
C THR A 709 -30.92 8.00 -6.40
N GLY A 710 -30.16 6.93 -6.13
CA GLY A 710 -30.62 5.56 -6.38
C GLY A 710 -31.73 5.09 -5.44
N VAL A 711 -32.49 4.07 -5.87
CA VAL A 711 -33.59 3.45 -5.10
C VAL A 711 -33.08 2.81 -3.80
N ARG A 712 -31.87 2.24 -3.82
CA ARG A 712 -31.22 1.62 -2.65
C ARG A 712 -30.96 2.64 -1.54
N GLN A 713 -30.48 3.84 -1.91
CA GLN A 713 -30.19 4.93 -0.97
C GLN A 713 -31.47 5.40 -0.26
N VAL A 714 -32.53 5.67 -1.03
CA VAL A 714 -33.85 6.06 -0.47
C VAL A 714 -34.42 4.94 0.42
N GLY A 715 -34.32 3.68 -0.02
CA GLY A 715 -34.73 2.53 0.77
C GLY A 715 -34.01 2.45 2.12
N ALA A 716 -32.69 2.70 2.13
CA ALA A 716 -31.91 2.75 3.35
C ALA A 716 -32.25 3.95 4.26
N MET A 717 -32.55 5.12 3.71
CA MET A 717 -33.04 6.27 4.51
C MET A 717 -34.35 5.92 5.23
N LEU A 718 -35.34 5.40 4.49
CA LEU A 718 -36.59 4.94 5.07
C LEU A 718 -36.34 3.81 6.08
N GLY A 719 -35.39 2.93 5.79
CA GLY A 719 -34.97 1.85 6.68
C GLY A 719 -34.39 2.36 7.99
N PHE A 720 -33.59 3.43 7.94
CA PHE A 720 -33.11 4.13 9.12
C PHE A 720 -34.28 4.73 9.89
N LEU A 721 -35.10 5.55 9.25
CA LEU A 721 -36.20 6.28 9.88
C LEU A 721 -37.17 5.33 10.59
N PHE A 722 -37.64 4.28 9.92
CA PHE A 722 -38.60 3.34 10.53
C PHE A 722 -37.97 2.43 11.58
N SER A 723 -36.73 1.95 11.37
CA SER A 723 -36.10 1.06 12.37
C SER A 723 -35.60 1.79 13.61
N MET A 724 -35.35 3.10 13.51
CA MET A 724 -34.90 3.94 14.61
C MET A 724 -36.04 4.72 15.28
N GLU A 725 -37.23 4.79 14.69
CA GLU A 725 -38.37 5.60 15.15
C GLU A 725 -38.62 5.44 16.66
N GLY A 726 -38.85 4.22 17.14
CA GLY A 726 -39.15 3.98 18.56
C GLY A 726 -38.05 4.47 19.51
N LEU A 727 -36.77 4.34 19.11
CA LEU A 727 -35.65 4.85 19.89
C LEU A 727 -35.57 6.38 19.81
N ALA A 728 -35.73 6.96 18.62
CA ALA A 728 -35.72 8.41 18.41
C ALA A 728 -36.82 9.11 19.22
N LEU A 729 -38.05 8.57 19.21
CA LEU A 729 -39.17 9.10 20.01
C LEU A 729 -38.87 9.05 21.51
N SER A 730 -38.29 7.95 22.01
CA SER A 730 -37.89 7.83 23.42
C SER A 730 -36.81 8.84 23.83
N LEU A 731 -36.06 9.37 22.85
CA LEU A 731 -35.01 10.37 23.03
C LEU A 731 -35.50 11.81 22.74
N GLY A 732 -36.79 12.00 22.50
CA GLY A 732 -37.43 13.31 22.33
C GLY A 732 -37.61 13.79 20.89
N CYS A 733 -37.42 12.94 19.88
CA CYS A 733 -37.84 13.26 18.50
C CYS A 733 -39.37 13.21 18.37
N ASP A 734 -39.90 13.92 17.36
CA ASP A 734 -41.33 13.96 17.07
C ASP A 734 -41.65 13.14 15.81
N ARG A 735 -42.67 12.27 15.90
CA ARG A 735 -43.20 11.48 14.79
C ARG A 735 -43.73 12.37 13.67
N SER A 736 -44.26 13.55 13.99
CA SER A 736 -44.78 14.51 13.01
C SER A 736 -43.76 14.88 11.93
N GLN A 737 -42.45 14.90 12.27
CA GLN A 737 -41.37 15.19 11.32
C GLN A 737 -41.32 14.16 10.18
N LEU A 738 -41.50 12.88 10.50
CA LEU A 738 -41.49 11.80 9.53
C LEU A 738 -42.75 11.79 8.67
N GLU A 739 -43.91 12.04 9.28
CA GLU A 739 -45.19 12.14 8.56
C GLU A 739 -45.18 13.31 7.56
N LEU A 740 -44.62 14.46 7.96
CA LEU A 740 -44.44 15.61 7.08
C LEU A 740 -43.44 15.32 5.96
N ALA A 741 -42.30 14.70 6.27
CA ALA A 741 -41.29 14.34 5.27
C ALA A 741 -41.85 13.38 4.20
N VAL A 742 -42.59 12.36 4.62
CA VAL A 742 -43.27 11.44 3.70
C VAL A 742 -44.40 12.14 2.95
N GLY A 743 -45.14 13.04 3.59
CA GLY A 743 -46.21 13.82 2.96
C GLY A 743 -45.72 14.78 1.87
N GLN A 744 -44.53 15.37 2.03
CA GLN A 744 -43.89 16.29 1.09
C GLN A 744 -43.10 15.59 -0.02
N SER A 745 -42.96 14.27 0.05
CA SER A 745 -42.23 13.47 -0.92
C SER A 745 -43.09 13.20 -2.16
N HIS A 746 -42.64 13.67 -3.33
CA HIS A 746 -43.38 13.54 -4.59
C HIS A 746 -42.48 13.01 -5.73
N PRO A 747 -42.01 11.75 -5.68
CA PRO A 747 -41.22 11.15 -6.74
C PRO A 747 -42.04 10.91 -8.01
N THR A 748 -41.38 11.00 -9.15
CA THR A 748 -41.95 10.64 -10.47
C THR A 748 -41.46 9.28 -10.96
N ALA A 749 -40.28 8.85 -10.52
CA ALA A 749 -39.68 7.57 -10.91
C ALA A 749 -40.47 6.39 -10.31
N PRO A 750 -40.94 5.41 -11.14
CA PRO A 750 -41.74 4.26 -10.71
C PRO A 750 -41.26 3.54 -9.44
N ALA A 751 -39.96 3.21 -9.38
CA ALA A 751 -39.38 2.51 -8.23
C ALA A 751 -39.44 3.33 -6.93
N LYS A 752 -39.28 4.65 -7.01
CA LYS A 752 -39.35 5.56 -5.85
C LYS A 752 -40.78 5.84 -5.43
N VAL A 753 -41.72 5.85 -6.38
CA VAL A 753 -43.16 5.89 -6.09
C VAL A 753 -43.59 4.66 -5.27
N ALA A 754 -43.12 3.47 -5.66
CA ALA A 754 -43.39 2.25 -4.89
C ALA A 754 -42.80 2.30 -3.47
N LEU A 755 -41.56 2.80 -3.31
CA LEU A 755 -40.95 3.03 -1.99
C LEU A 755 -41.78 4.00 -1.14
N LEU A 756 -42.25 5.11 -1.73
CA LEU A 756 -43.08 6.08 -1.03
C LEU A 756 -44.41 5.45 -0.58
N TRP A 757 -45.06 4.66 -1.45
CA TRP A 757 -46.29 3.97 -1.09
C TRP A 757 -46.08 2.97 0.05
N ALA A 758 -44.97 2.22 0.04
CA ALA A 758 -44.60 1.35 1.14
C ALA A 758 -44.37 2.14 2.44
N GLY A 759 -43.69 3.29 2.37
CA GLY A 759 -43.50 4.18 3.52
C GLY A 759 -44.82 4.73 4.07
N ARG A 760 -45.74 5.18 3.20
CA ARG A 760 -47.09 5.61 3.61
C ARG A 760 -47.89 4.48 4.24
N HIS A 761 -47.75 3.26 3.74
CA HIS A 761 -48.37 2.09 4.34
C HIS A 761 -47.82 1.82 5.75
N GLN A 762 -46.50 1.86 5.92
CA GLN A 762 -45.85 1.69 7.23
C GLN A 762 -46.29 2.74 8.26
N LEU A 763 -46.58 3.97 7.81
CA LEU A 763 -47.10 5.04 8.68
C LEU A 763 -48.62 4.97 8.92
N GLY A 764 -49.34 4.04 8.28
CA GLY A 764 -50.81 3.95 8.36
C GLY A 764 -51.56 4.98 7.49
N LEU A 765 -50.85 5.74 6.64
CA LEU A 765 -51.40 6.75 5.74
C LEU A 765 -51.92 6.17 4.41
N LEU A 766 -51.67 4.89 4.15
CA LEU A 766 -52.16 4.15 2.98
C LEU A 766 -52.58 2.73 3.39
N PRO A 767 -53.88 2.44 3.50
CA PRO A 767 -54.37 1.09 3.79
C PRO A 767 -53.92 0.08 2.73
N LEU A 768 -53.66 -1.17 3.14
CA LEU A 768 -53.20 -2.22 2.23
C LEU A 768 -54.20 -2.47 1.08
N ALA A 769 -55.50 -2.36 1.34
CA ALA A 769 -56.54 -2.49 0.32
C ALA A 769 -56.43 -1.42 -0.77
N GLU A 770 -56.09 -0.18 -0.39
CA GLU A 770 -55.88 0.92 -1.34
C GLU A 770 -54.56 0.73 -2.11
N LEU A 771 -53.50 0.27 -1.45
CA LEU A 771 -52.24 -0.08 -2.11
C LEU A 771 -52.43 -1.18 -3.17
N ARG A 772 -53.24 -2.21 -2.86
CA ARG A 772 -53.65 -3.24 -3.82
C ARG A 772 -54.41 -2.67 -5.01
N ALA A 773 -55.40 -1.80 -4.75
CA ALA A 773 -56.17 -1.14 -5.81
C ALA A 773 -55.28 -0.35 -6.76
N ARG A 774 -54.33 0.43 -6.24
CA ARG A 774 -53.35 1.18 -7.05
C ARG A 774 -52.49 0.26 -7.92
N CYS A 775 -52.01 -0.87 -7.38
CA CYS A 775 -51.23 -1.83 -8.17
C CYS A 775 -52.08 -2.52 -9.25
N ALA A 776 -53.34 -2.83 -8.95
CA ALA A 776 -54.27 -3.38 -9.93
C ALA A 776 -54.56 -2.38 -11.07
N GLU A 777 -54.70 -1.08 -10.77
CA GLU A 777 -54.85 -0.01 -11.76
C GLU A 777 -53.62 0.12 -12.67
N LEU A 778 -52.40 0.03 -12.11
CA LEU A 778 -51.16 0.03 -12.91
C LEU A 778 -51.11 -1.14 -13.90
N LEU A 779 -51.48 -2.34 -13.45
CA LEU A 779 -51.53 -3.54 -14.29
C LEU A 779 -52.65 -3.50 -15.35
N ALA A 780 -53.73 -2.77 -15.07
CA ALA A 780 -54.85 -2.61 -16.00
C ALA A 780 -54.60 -1.54 -17.08
N ASN A 781 -53.57 -0.69 -16.94
CA ASN A 781 -53.26 0.40 -17.87
C ASN A 781 -52.15 0.01 -18.86
N PRO A 782 -52.46 -0.23 -20.15
CA PRO A 782 -51.48 -0.67 -21.15
C PRO A 782 -50.29 0.28 -21.34
N LEU A 783 -50.45 1.59 -21.06
CA LEU A 783 -49.40 2.59 -21.21
C LEU A 783 -48.36 2.56 -20.07
N VAL A 784 -48.74 2.01 -18.90
CA VAL A 784 -47.90 2.00 -17.69
C VAL A 784 -47.28 0.62 -17.44
N VAL A 785 -47.93 -0.44 -17.94
CA VAL A 785 -47.47 -1.82 -17.86
C VAL A 785 -45.98 -1.98 -18.16
N PRO A 786 -45.37 -1.42 -19.24
CA PRO A 786 -43.93 -1.55 -19.49
C PRO A 786 -43.01 -1.06 -18.37
N ALA A 787 -43.46 -0.12 -17.52
CA ALA A 787 -42.72 0.42 -16.38
C ALA A 787 -42.98 -0.37 -15.07
N PHE A 788 -43.94 -1.30 -15.05
CA PHE A 788 -44.30 -2.09 -13.86
C PHE A 788 -43.14 -2.85 -13.21
N PRO A 789 -42.17 -3.44 -13.96
CA PRO A 789 -40.99 -4.06 -13.36
C PRO A 789 -40.20 -3.12 -12.44
N GLN A 790 -40.19 -1.81 -12.72
CA GLN A 790 -39.53 -0.81 -11.88
C GLN A 790 -40.30 -0.55 -10.59
N TYR A 791 -41.65 -0.53 -10.62
CA TYR A 791 -42.46 -0.48 -9.39
C TYR A 791 -42.21 -1.71 -8.52
N LEU A 792 -42.15 -2.89 -9.12
CA LEU A 792 -41.84 -4.13 -8.40
C LEU A 792 -40.44 -4.08 -7.78
N ALA A 793 -39.43 -3.60 -8.50
CA ALA A 793 -38.10 -3.37 -7.97
C ALA A 793 -38.11 -2.45 -6.73
N GLY A 794 -38.90 -1.38 -6.78
CA GLY A 794 -39.12 -0.47 -5.65
C GLY A 794 -39.75 -1.16 -4.43
N PHE A 795 -40.75 -2.03 -4.64
CA PHE A 795 -41.36 -2.81 -3.55
C PHE A 795 -40.42 -3.86 -2.97
N VAL A 796 -39.57 -4.49 -3.79
CA VAL A 796 -38.52 -5.40 -3.30
C VAL A 796 -37.54 -4.64 -2.40
N HIS A 797 -37.10 -3.45 -2.82
CA HIS A 797 -36.28 -2.57 -1.98
C HIS A 797 -37.01 -2.11 -0.71
N ALA A 798 -38.33 -1.98 -0.75
CA ALA A 798 -39.13 -1.61 0.42
C ALA A 798 -39.18 -2.70 1.50
N LEU A 799 -38.74 -3.93 1.22
CA LEU A 799 -38.76 -5.02 2.21
C LEU A 799 -37.72 -4.83 3.33
N GLU A 800 -36.66 -4.05 3.11
CA GLU A 800 -35.72 -3.68 4.18
C GLU A 800 -36.36 -2.72 5.20
N PRO A 801 -36.99 -1.61 4.78
CA PRO A 801 -37.74 -0.73 5.69
C PRO A 801 -39.07 -1.32 6.18
N VAL A 802 -39.76 -2.12 5.35
CA VAL A 802 -41.13 -2.58 5.57
C VAL A 802 -41.25 -4.09 5.28
N PRO A 803 -40.64 -4.96 6.11
CA PRO A 803 -40.63 -6.41 5.87
C PRO A 803 -42.04 -7.03 5.88
N ALA A 804 -43.01 -6.39 6.53
CA ALA A 804 -44.41 -6.82 6.56
C ALA A 804 -45.09 -6.83 5.18
N LEU A 805 -44.51 -6.16 4.17
CA LEU A 805 -45.01 -6.19 2.79
C LEU A 805 -44.61 -7.45 2.02
N ALA A 806 -43.80 -8.37 2.57
CA ALA A 806 -43.39 -9.57 1.86
C ALA A 806 -44.56 -10.39 1.25
N PRO A 807 -45.67 -10.66 1.97
CA PRO A 807 -46.82 -11.35 1.38
C PRO A 807 -47.45 -10.56 0.23
N PHE A 808 -47.53 -9.22 0.36
CA PHE A 808 -48.05 -8.33 -0.67
C PHE A 808 -47.17 -8.30 -1.93
N VAL A 809 -45.85 -8.35 -1.78
CA VAL A 809 -44.92 -8.43 -2.93
C VAL A 809 -45.08 -9.76 -3.66
N VAL A 810 -45.16 -10.88 -2.93
CA VAL A 810 -45.44 -12.21 -3.52
C VAL A 810 -46.80 -12.22 -4.23
N GLU A 811 -47.84 -11.68 -3.61
CA GLU A 811 -49.18 -11.48 -4.20
C GLU A 811 -49.11 -10.67 -5.50
N THR A 812 -48.42 -9.53 -5.48
CA THR A 812 -48.30 -8.60 -6.61
C THR A 812 -47.53 -9.21 -7.78
N MET A 813 -46.42 -9.91 -7.48
CA MET A 813 -45.68 -10.68 -8.48
C MET A 813 -46.59 -11.74 -9.10
N SER A 814 -47.21 -12.59 -8.27
CA SER A 814 -48.06 -13.67 -8.75
C SER A 814 -49.23 -13.17 -9.60
N THR A 815 -49.83 -12.04 -9.22
CA THR A 815 -50.93 -11.41 -9.96
C THR A 815 -50.47 -10.85 -11.30
N ALA A 816 -49.28 -10.23 -11.37
CA ALA A 816 -48.72 -9.74 -12.62
C ALA A 816 -48.43 -10.90 -13.59
N PHE A 817 -47.82 -11.98 -13.09
CA PHE A 817 -47.52 -13.18 -13.89
C PHE A 817 -48.80 -13.90 -14.37
N ALA A 818 -49.87 -13.89 -13.57
CA ALA A 818 -51.14 -14.53 -13.94
C ALA A 818 -51.98 -13.73 -14.95
N ARG A 819 -51.87 -12.39 -14.95
CA ARG A 819 -52.75 -11.52 -15.76
C ARG A 819 -52.15 -11.05 -17.08
N LEU A 820 -50.83 -10.96 -17.20
CA LEU A 820 -50.18 -10.37 -18.36
C LEU A 820 -49.90 -11.42 -19.44
N PRO A 821 -50.13 -11.11 -20.73
CA PRO A 821 -49.89 -12.06 -21.82
C PRO A 821 -48.39 -12.19 -22.12
N ASP A 822 -47.99 -13.35 -22.66
CA ASP A 822 -46.59 -13.69 -22.98
C ASP A 822 -45.81 -12.61 -23.77
N PRO A 823 -46.39 -11.90 -24.77
CA PRO A 823 -45.67 -10.85 -25.49
C PRO A 823 -45.24 -9.66 -24.63
N VAL A 824 -45.88 -9.47 -23.46
CA VAL A 824 -45.55 -8.43 -22.47
C VAL A 824 -44.63 -9.00 -21.40
N LEU A 825 -44.89 -10.22 -20.95
CA LEU A 825 -44.19 -10.86 -19.83
C LEU A 825 -42.78 -11.35 -20.19
N LEU A 826 -42.60 -11.98 -21.36
CA LEU A 826 -41.30 -12.53 -21.78
C LEU A 826 -40.21 -11.44 -21.87
N PRO A 827 -40.46 -10.23 -22.41
CA PRO A 827 -39.49 -9.13 -22.37
C PRO A 827 -39.12 -8.63 -20.95
N TRP A 828 -39.96 -8.87 -19.93
CA TRP A 828 -39.67 -8.44 -18.55
C TRP A 828 -38.70 -9.37 -17.83
N LEU A 829 -38.72 -10.67 -18.15
CA LEU A 829 -37.99 -11.70 -17.43
C LEU A 829 -36.48 -11.37 -17.28
N PRO A 830 -35.76 -10.92 -18.31
CA PRO A 830 -34.35 -10.55 -18.16
C PRO A 830 -34.16 -9.44 -17.11
N THR A 831 -34.92 -8.34 -17.21
CA THR A 831 -34.86 -7.20 -16.29
C THR A 831 -35.24 -7.58 -14.86
N LEU A 832 -36.28 -8.41 -14.69
CA LEU A 832 -36.70 -8.90 -13.37
C LEU A 832 -35.65 -9.83 -12.75
N ILE A 833 -35.07 -10.74 -13.53
CA ILE A 833 -34.01 -11.66 -13.08
C ILE A 833 -32.75 -10.88 -12.73
N THR A 834 -32.31 -9.93 -13.55
CA THR A 834 -31.13 -9.11 -13.24
C THR A 834 -31.37 -8.26 -12.00
N THR A 835 -32.54 -7.62 -11.88
CA THR A 835 -32.91 -6.82 -10.71
C THR A 835 -32.90 -7.66 -9.44
N LEU A 836 -33.55 -8.84 -9.44
CA LEU A 836 -33.58 -9.74 -8.29
C LEU A 836 -32.21 -10.37 -7.98
N ARG A 837 -31.38 -10.62 -9.00
CA ARG A 837 -30.02 -11.18 -8.84
C ARG A 837 -29.05 -10.15 -8.27
N ASP A 838 -29.08 -8.92 -8.76
CA ASP A 838 -28.24 -7.82 -8.27
C ASP A 838 -28.63 -7.43 -6.82
N GLN A 839 -29.86 -7.75 -6.42
CA GLN A 839 -30.42 -7.54 -5.07
C GLN A 839 -30.46 -8.83 -4.22
N GLY A 840 -29.90 -9.93 -4.72
CA GLY A 840 -30.18 -11.32 -4.35
C GLY A 840 -29.68 -11.87 -3.01
N PRO A 841 -28.57 -11.41 -2.40
CA PRO A 841 -28.05 -12.08 -1.20
C PRO A 841 -28.90 -11.89 0.06
N GLU A 842 -29.60 -10.75 0.20
CA GLU A 842 -30.28 -10.37 1.44
C GLU A 842 -31.81 -10.43 1.36
N LEU A 843 -32.42 -10.05 0.23
CA LEU A 843 -33.88 -9.89 0.11
C LEU A 843 -34.59 -11.08 -0.56
N VAL A 844 -33.93 -11.78 -1.48
CA VAL A 844 -34.49 -12.97 -2.15
C VAL A 844 -34.77 -14.12 -1.18
N PRO A 845 -33.94 -14.42 -0.15
CA PRO A 845 -34.29 -15.45 0.83
C PRO A 845 -35.59 -15.18 1.60
N LEU A 846 -35.94 -13.90 1.82
CA LEU A 846 -37.21 -13.51 2.44
C LEU A 846 -38.39 -13.83 1.52
N LEU A 847 -38.28 -13.44 0.24
CA LEU A 847 -39.30 -13.73 -0.77
C LEU A 847 -39.47 -15.23 -1.03
N ILE A 848 -38.38 -15.99 -1.09
CA ILE A 848 -38.42 -17.45 -1.24
C ILE A 848 -39.11 -18.09 -0.03
N ARG A 849 -38.76 -17.64 1.19
CA ARG A 849 -39.40 -18.15 2.42
C ARG A 849 -40.89 -17.85 2.44
N GLU A 850 -41.28 -16.66 2.00
CA GLU A 850 -42.68 -16.25 1.94
C GLU A 850 -43.45 -16.99 0.84
N ALA A 851 -42.85 -17.16 -0.34
CA ALA A 851 -43.41 -17.98 -1.40
C ALA A 851 -43.59 -19.44 -0.95
N GLY A 852 -42.59 -20.03 -0.27
CA GLY A 852 -42.69 -21.38 0.28
C GLY A 852 -43.75 -21.55 1.37
N ARG A 853 -44.14 -20.47 2.06
CA ARG A 853 -45.29 -20.47 2.98
C ARG A 853 -46.64 -20.32 2.27
N THR A 854 -46.62 -19.75 1.06
CA THR A 854 -47.81 -19.34 0.33
C THR A 854 -48.28 -20.42 -0.65
N PHE A 855 -47.36 -20.98 -1.44
CA PHE A 855 -47.68 -21.98 -2.47
C PHE A 855 -47.68 -23.40 -1.88
N PRO A 856 -48.49 -24.32 -2.43
CA PRO A 856 -48.50 -25.72 -2.01
C PRO A 856 -47.15 -26.40 -2.31
N GLU A 857 -46.77 -27.38 -1.49
CA GLU A 857 -45.48 -28.08 -1.61
C GLU A 857 -45.47 -29.09 -2.77
N ALA A 858 -46.63 -29.61 -3.18
CA ALA A 858 -46.76 -30.64 -4.22
C ALA A 858 -47.53 -30.15 -5.46
N LEU A 859 -47.04 -30.53 -6.65
CA LEU A 859 -47.63 -30.14 -7.94
C LEU A 859 -49.14 -30.47 -8.09
N PRO A 860 -49.65 -31.65 -7.66
CA PRO A 860 -51.07 -31.97 -7.78
C PRO A 860 -51.99 -31.10 -6.91
N GLU A 861 -51.46 -30.49 -5.85
CA GLU A 861 -52.24 -29.61 -4.97
C GLU A 861 -52.49 -28.24 -5.62
N LEU A 862 -51.64 -27.84 -6.58
CA LEU A 862 -51.75 -26.58 -7.30
C LEU A 862 -53.04 -26.49 -8.13
N ASP A 863 -53.52 -27.59 -8.70
CA ASP A 863 -54.73 -27.65 -9.53
C ASP A 863 -56.01 -27.26 -8.76
N SER A 864 -56.00 -27.42 -7.43
CA SER A 864 -57.10 -27.09 -6.52
C SER A 864 -56.81 -25.91 -5.59
N TRP A 865 -55.60 -25.35 -5.67
CA TRP A 865 -55.14 -24.30 -4.76
C TRP A 865 -55.71 -22.93 -5.14
N VAL A 866 -56.37 -22.29 -4.18
CA VAL A 866 -56.85 -20.91 -4.32
C VAL A 866 -55.89 -19.99 -3.58
N PRO A 867 -55.31 -18.97 -4.24
CA PRO A 867 -54.40 -18.05 -3.56
C PRO A 867 -55.10 -17.32 -2.41
N PRO A 868 -54.41 -17.10 -1.27
CA PRO A 868 -55.03 -16.52 -0.07
C PRO A 868 -55.51 -15.08 -0.26
N TRP A 869 -55.00 -14.37 -1.29
CA TRP A 869 -55.44 -13.02 -1.67
C TRP A 869 -56.65 -12.99 -2.63
N VAL A 870 -57.09 -14.14 -3.14
CA VAL A 870 -58.31 -14.27 -3.97
C VAL A 870 -59.51 -14.71 -3.13
N ALA A 871 -59.27 -15.44 -2.04
CA ALA A 871 -60.31 -15.74 -1.05
C ALA A 871 -60.87 -14.42 -0.50
N SER A 872 -62.18 -14.21 -0.66
CA SER A 872 -62.85 -13.07 0.00
C SER A 872 -62.51 -13.08 1.49
N PRO A 873 -62.25 -11.91 2.12
CA PRO A 873 -62.18 -11.88 3.58
C PRO A 873 -63.45 -12.57 4.08
N PRO A 874 -63.34 -13.53 5.02
CA PRO A 874 -64.53 -14.14 5.55
C PRO A 874 -65.43 -13.00 6.01
N GLN A 875 -66.67 -12.96 5.49
CA GLN A 875 -67.69 -12.13 6.13
C GLN A 875 -67.68 -12.53 7.61
N PRO A 876 -67.87 -11.60 8.57
CA PRO A 876 -68.09 -11.98 9.96
C PRO A 876 -69.45 -12.67 10.06
N GLY A 877 -69.52 -13.89 9.54
CA GLY A 877 -70.60 -14.84 9.69
C GLY A 877 -70.25 -15.68 10.90
N VAL A 878 -70.94 -15.37 12.00
CA VAL A 878 -71.50 -16.18 13.09
C VAL A 878 -70.90 -17.55 13.47
N ASP A 879 -70.11 -18.25 12.65
CA ASP A 879 -69.55 -19.56 12.98
C ASP A 879 -68.05 -19.62 12.65
N ASP A 880 -67.21 -19.05 13.52
CA ASP A 880 -65.85 -19.54 13.73
C ASP A 880 -65.48 -19.27 15.19
N GLU A 881 -65.78 -20.24 16.06
CA GLU A 881 -65.12 -20.43 17.35
C GLU A 881 -63.63 -20.71 17.12
N ARG A 882 -62.90 -19.72 16.60
CA ARG A 882 -61.46 -19.66 16.81
C ARG A 882 -61.27 -19.23 18.24
N LEU A 883 -60.90 -20.21 19.06
CA LEU A 883 -60.14 -20.06 20.31
C LEU A 883 -59.41 -18.72 20.36
N VAL A 884 -60.09 -17.72 20.92
CA VAL A 884 -59.45 -16.54 21.46
C VAL A 884 -58.55 -17.11 22.54
N ALA A 885 -57.24 -17.08 22.28
CA ALA A 885 -56.26 -17.29 23.32
C ALA A 885 -56.69 -16.39 24.48
N ALA A 886 -57.08 -17.02 25.59
CA ALA A 886 -57.59 -16.34 26.77
C ALA A 886 -56.71 -15.11 27.07
N PRO A 887 -57.29 -13.94 27.38
CA PRO A 887 -56.49 -12.80 27.82
C PRO A 887 -55.59 -13.30 28.95
N PRO A 888 -54.33 -12.84 29.02
CA PRO A 888 -53.40 -13.36 30.02
C PRO A 888 -54.07 -13.21 31.39
N ARG A 889 -54.12 -14.32 32.14
CA ARG A 889 -54.59 -14.41 33.54
C ARG A 889 -54.11 -13.25 34.43
N ARG A 890 -53.10 -12.49 34.00
CA ARG A 890 -52.54 -11.30 34.63
C ARG A 890 -53.52 -10.15 34.82
N VAL A 891 -54.47 -9.88 33.90
CA VAL A 891 -55.43 -8.76 34.09
C VAL A 891 -56.47 -9.10 35.16
N GLY A 892 -57.01 -10.31 35.15
CA GLY A 892 -57.91 -10.79 36.21
C GLY A 892 -57.21 -10.87 37.57
N VAL A 893 -55.93 -11.26 37.61
CA VAL A 893 -55.11 -11.26 38.84
C VAL A 893 -54.82 -9.84 39.32
N LEU A 894 -54.56 -8.89 38.42
CA LEU A 894 -54.33 -7.47 38.76
C LEU A 894 -55.59 -6.84 39.36
N LEU A 895 -56.75 -7.07 38.75
CA LEU A 895 -58.04 -6.57 39.24
C LEU A 895 -58.45 -7.24 40.56
N ALA A 896 -58.17 -8.54 40.73
CA ALA A 896 -58.38 -9.23 42.00
C ALA A 896 -57.42 -8.77 43.12
N ALA A 897 -56.22 -8.32 42.77
CA ALA A 897 -55.25 -7.78 43.73
C ALA A 897 -55.54 -6.32 44.14
N HIS A 898 -56.36 -5.60 43.36
CA HIS A 898 -56.69 -4.18 43.58
C HIS A 898 -58.21 -3.92 43.41
N PRO A 899 -59.07 -4.53 44.25
CA PRO A 899 -60.53 -4.45 44.10
C PRO A 899 -61.12 -3.06 44.36
N GLU A 900 -60.41 -2.20 45.10
CA GLU A 900 -60.86 -0.89 45.55
C GLU A 900 -61.26 0.05 44.38
N ALA A 901 -60.52 -0.01 43.26
CA ALA A 901 -60.83 0.77 42.07
C ALA A 901 -62.11 0.28 41.38
N VAL A 902 -62.38 -1.04 41.45
CA VAL A 902 -63.57 -1.65 40.85
C VAL A 902 -64.80 -1.41 41.71
N ASP A 903 -64.65 -1.48 43.04
CA ASP A 903 -65.70 -1.18 44.00
C ASP A 903 -66.13 0.28 43.96
N ALA A 904 -65.17 1.20 43.77
CA ALA A 904 -65.48 2.61 43.59
C ALA A 904 -66.32 2.86 42.33
N ILE A 905 -66.06 2.14 41.24
CA ILE A 905 -66.85 2.22 39.99
C ILE A 905 -68.22 1.56 40.18
N ALA A 906 -68.30 0.42 40.86
CA ALA A 906 -69.58 -0.25 41.15
C ALA A 906 -70.51 0.61 42.01
N ALA A 907 -69.96 1.27 43.04
CA ALA A 907 -70.69 2.22 43.87
C ALA A 907 -71.15 3.45 43.08
N LEU A 908 -70.32 3.96 42.16
CA LEU A 908 -70.69 5.06 41.26
C LEU A 908 -71.84 4.68 40.31
N LEU A 909 -71.94 3.40 39.96
CA LEU A 909 -72.98 2.84 39.10
C LEU A 909 -74.21 2.32 39.88
N GLY A 910 -74.28 2.54 41.19
CA GLY A 910 -75.43 2.17 42.04
C GLY A 910 -75.50 0.68 42.40
N HIS A 911 -74.39 -0.05 42.30
CA HIS A 911 -74.28 -1.44 42.75
C HIS A 911 -73.53 -1.51 44.08
N ASP A 912 -74.25 -1.76 45.18
CA ASP A 912 -73.71 -1.84 46.55
C ASP A 912 -72.98 -3.16 46.87
N GLY A 913 -72.75 -4.01 45.88
CA GLY A 913 -72.01 -5.27 46.03
C GLY A 913 -70.52 -5.07 45.73
N GLY A 914 -69.67 -5.11 46.75
CA GLY A 914 -68.21 -5.11 46.57
C GLY A 914 -67.70 -6.34 45.81
N TRP A 915 -66.48 -6.27 45.31
CA TRP A 915 -65.82 -7.24 44.45
C TRP A 915 -65.76 -8.61 45.12
N LEU A 916 -66.45 -9.58 44.53
CA LEU A 916 -66.43 -10.97 44.97
C LEU A 916 -65.31 -11.72 44.23
N PRO A 917 -64.31 -12.28 44.94
CA PRO A 917 -63.31 -13.11 44.30
C PRO A 917 -63.97 -14.38 43.75
N ALA A 918 -64.00 -14.49 42.43
CA ALA A 918 -64.58 -15.64 41.73
C ALA A 918 -63.82 -16.91 42.11
N THR A 919 -64.45 -17.77 42.93
CA THR A 919 -64.01 -19.15 43.16
C THR A 919 -64.84 -20.17 42.39
N ASP A 920 -65.88 -19.74 41.67
CA ASP A 920 -66.65 -20.56 40.73
C ASP A 920 -67.08 -19.74 39.50
N ALA A 921 -67.28 -20.42 38.36
CA ALA A 921 -67.69 -19.84 37.09
C ALA A 921 -69.02 -19.06 37.22
N PRO A 922 -69.17 -17.91 36.53
CA PRO A 922 -70.40 -17.11 36.62
C PRO A 922 -71.61 -17.90 36.11
N ALA A 923 -72.64 -17.99 36.95
CA ALA A 923 -73.83 -18.81 36.74
C ALA A 923 -74.84 -18.26 35.70
N ASP A 924 -74.58 -17.13 35.04
CA ASP A 924 -75.46 -16.65 33.97
C ASP A 924 -74.75 -15.69 32.99
N PRO A 925 -74.13 -16.20 31.91
CA PRO A 925 -73.61 -15.40 30.81
C PRO A 925 -74.71 -14.58 30.10
N GLY A 926 -75.98 -15.02 30.19
CA GLY A 926 -77.12 -14.38 29.56
C GLY A 926 -77.49 -13.05 30.22
N GLY A 927 -77.38 -12.94 31.54
CA GLY A 927 -77.66 -11.70 32.27
C GLY A 927 -76.68 -10.56 31.93
N VAL A 928 -75.39 -10.89 31.78
CA VAL A 928 -74.36 -9.90 31.40
C VAL A 928 -74.53 -9.46 29.94
N ALA A 929 -74.82 -10.40 29.04
CA ALA A 929 -75.11 -10.08 27.64
C ALA A 929 -76.39 -9.23 27.50
N ALA A 930 -77.43 -9.51 28.29
CA ALA A 930 -78.67 -8.73 28.30
C ALA A 930 -78.45 -7.31 28.85
N LEU A 931 -77.64 -7.14 29.90
CA LEU A 931 -77.32 -5.82 30.46
C LEU A 931 -76.51 -4.95 29.48
N LEU A 932 -75.52 -5.54 28.80
CA LEU A 932 -74.70 -4.86 27.80
C LEU A 932 -75.49 -4.52 26.52
N ALA A 933 -76.45 -5.37 26.14
CA ALA A 933 -77.38 -5.10 25.04
C ALA A 933 -78.44 -4.06 25.40
N ALA A 934 -78.87 -3.97 26.66
CA ALA A 934 -79.85 -2.99 27.13
C ALA A 934 -79.28 -1.58 27.30
N HIS A 935 -77.97 -1.45 27.52
CA HIS A 935 -77.30 -0.17 27.75
C HIS A 935 -76.06 0.03 26.84
N PRO A 936 -76.22 -0.02 25.50
CA PRO A 936 -75.10 0.07 24.55
C PRO A 936 -74.35 1.40 24.66
N ASP A 937 -75.07 2.49 24.94
CA ASP A 937 -74.49 3.84 25.10
C ASP A 937 -73.47 3.89 26.27
N THR A 938 -73.64 3.05 27.29
CA THR A 938 -72.71 2.98 28.43
C THR A 938 -71.44 2.22 28.06
N VAL A 939 -71.57 1.18 27.23
CA VAL A 939 -70.45 0.41 26.69
C VAL A 939 -69.62 1.28 25.75
N GLU A 940 -70.26 2.04 24.86
CA GLU A 940 -69.58 2.99 23.97
C GLU A 940 -68.92 4.14 24.74
N ALA A 941 -69.56 4.67 25.79
CA ALA A 941 -68.99 5.73 26.61
C ALA A 941 -67.75 5.26 27.41
N VAL A 942 -67.76 4.02 27.93
CA VAL A 942 -66.60 3.42 28.59
C VAL A 942 -65.50 3.10 27.58
N ALA A 943 -65.83 2.56 26.41
CA ALA A 943 -64.87 2.31 25.34
C ALA A 943 -64.20 3.63 24.87
N ALA A 944 -64.96 4.70 24.70
CA ALA A 944 -64.43 6.02 24.36
C ALA A 944 -63.51 6.61 25.45
N ARG A 945 -63.78 6.32 26.73
CA ARG A 945 -62.94 6.76 27.86
C ARG A 945 -61.67 5.92 28.04
N VAL A 946 -61.71 4.63 27.72
CA VAL A 946 -60.56 3.72 27.77
C VAL A 946 -59.64 3.90 26.55
N VAL A 947 -60.19 4.26 25.38
CA VAL A 947 -59.42 4.60 24.17
C VAL A 947 -58.91 6.04 24.19
N GLY A 948 -59.47 6.91 25.04
CA GLY A 948 -59.11 8.33 25.16
C GLY A 948 -57.96 8.68 26.12
N GLN A 949 -57.24 7.69 26.67
CA GLN A 949 -55.96 7.90 27.37
C GLN A 949 -54.93 6.85 26.93
N ALA A 950 -54.37 7.07 25.75
CA ALA A 950 -53.02 6.63 25.37
C ALA A 950 -52.38 7.75 24.55
#